data_AF-A0A2G6P2T9-F1
#
_entry.id   AF-A0A2G6P2T9-F1
#
_cell.length_a   1.000
_cell.length_b   1.000
_cell.length_c   1.000
_cell.angle_alpha   90.00
_cell.angle_beta   90.00
_cell.angle_gamma   90.00
#
_symmetry.space_group_name_H-M   'P 1'
#
loop_
_entity.id
_entity.type
_entity.pdbx_description
1 polymer ?
#
loop_
_entity_poly.entity_id
_entity_poly.type
_entity_poly.pdbx_seq_one_letter_code
_entity_poly.pdbx_strand_id
1 'polypeptide(L)'
;MNYPIWQIPEVGGSILIAIVAITHVFIAHLAVGGGLFLVLTERKGMKEKNEGIISYVKRHTKFFLLLTMVYGGMTGVGIWWVISLISPRGTSTLIHNYVFGWGTEWVFFIGEIVALLIYYYRFDKMDRKDHQKIGWLYFIFAWLSLFIINGIIGFMLTPGEWLETKDFWHGFFNPSFFPALFFRTAIAIMLAGLFALVTAIRTEDKDLKYNLINYSLKWLYLPFFVIIPTAFWYFSVIPEESKVNLLEFSNRVDINFYVLAISTIGILFLGLVFLLRRIPVLHYVAMVLLLATGLSWMGGFEYLREIARKPYVIYNYMYSNSILKSDVEKLNKEGFLKNSDWSKIKEVNKTNLVEAGKELFAFQCMSCHTYNGYNGIYKRTESLTERGIEALLTGLGKTNRYMPPFVGTEVERKALSAYLARDLHGRSIVEDKEIEVDKEEVSPSYFDSDSSKYALFAFNDLGMHCISDNDKFWSFLPPANSMLAQLIKRGEKPEIITEGVEIRFRAQEDYSNPSQYVDFWDYSEVVYGKKLDKNIGLKGASIEGEMHKDPNFDGFSVHAVPVTPYRKEGKFNPYPVFTIEAYSKESGELLATTKVVAPTSTEIGCRNCHSGDWRWNGKAGLSDETSTNILRAHDRINNTNLEERALNGEPMLCQSCHEDPALGTKGDVDRLNFSTAIHGFHAQYLAGTGVGACNLCHPSNPKGRSSCSRGYHDLIGLNCTDCHGNIEDHAISLLKMEEIKKKKSASKLLSTLEPTKVSSKSQVNPRMAWLNEPDCLSCHKGFDHTQESFNPDSFNKWAPGFTALYRNRTDGMGVMCVTCHGAPHAVYGGVNKYGENRDNLQPMQYQGISGPIGKENNCRICHTVDMKVSGHHKNMLKN
;
A
#
# COMPACT_ATOMS: atom_id res chain seq x y z
N MET A 1 -7.36 -22.81 17.48
CA MET A 1 -7.58 -21.64 18.37
C MET A 1 -8.56 -22.07 19.45
N ASN A 2 -8.14 -22.09 20.71
CA ASN A 2 -8.81 -22.90 21.74
C ASN A 2 -9.49 -22.05 22.84
N TYR A 3 -9.54 -20.72 22.68
CA TYR A 3 -10.11 -19.82 23.67
C TYR A 3 -11.28 -19.00 23.09
N PRO A 4 -12.30 -18.70 23.92
CA PRO A 4 -13.38 -17.78 23.52
C PRO A 4 -12.85 -16.36 23.41
N ILE A 5 -13.55 -15.52 22.63
CA ILE A 5 -13.22 -14.11 22.47
C ILE A 5 -14.20 -13.26 23.24
N TRP A 6 -13.67 -12.32 24.03
CA TRP A 6 -14.47 -11.26 24.62
C TRP A 6 -14.58 -10.07 23.65
N GLN A 7 -15.78 -9.85 23.11
CA GLN A 7 -16.04 -8.80 22.13
C GLN A 7 -16.40 -7.49 22.84
N ILE A 8 -15.63 -6.43 22.57
CA ILE A 8 -15.88 -5.07 23.07
C ILE A 8 -15.96 -4.13 21.85
N PRO A 9 -17.11 -4.11 21.15
CA PRO A 9 -17.19 -3.58 19.79
C PRO A 9 -16.91 -2.09 19.62
N GLU A 10 -17.12 -1.27 20.65
CA GLU A 10 -16.96 0.18 20.61
C GLU A 10 -15.60 0.65 21.15
N VAL A 11 -15.15 0.06 22.27
CA VAL A 11 -13.92 0.48 22.96
C VAL A 11 -12.72 -0.36 22.53
N GLY A 12 -12.92 -1.65 22.25
CA GLY A 12 -11.85 -2.59 21.91
C GLY A 12 -11.00 -3.01 23.12
N GLY A 13 -10.49 -4.24 23.10
CA GLY A 13 -9.69 -4.78 24.21
C GLY A 13 -8.37 -4.02 24.44
N SER A 14 -7.70 -3.60 23.36
CA SER A 14 -6.39 -2.93 23.46
C SER A 14 -6.43 -1.62 24.27
N ILE A 15 -7.53 -0.86 24.24
CA ILE A 15 -7.67 0.36 25.05
C ILE A 15 -7.82 0.01 26.52
N LEU A 16 -8.60 -1.02 26.85
CA LEU A 16 -8.78 -1.44 28.24
C LEU A 16 -7.46 -1.89 28.86
N ILE A 17 -6.65 -2.66 28.10
CA ILE A 17 -5.27 -2.99 28.50
C ILE A 17 -4.46 -1.71 28.72
N ALA A 18 -4.49 -0.76 27.78
CA ALA A 18 -3.72 0.48 27.88
C ALA A 18 -4.09 1.30 29.12
N ILE A 19 -5.37 1.51 29.41
CA ILE A 19 -5.83 2.28 30.57
C ILE A 19 -5.32 1.67 31.88
N VAL A 20 -5.51 0.35 32.07
CA VAL A 20 -5.13 -0.32 33.32
C VAL A 20 -3.60 -0.44 33.42
N ALA A 21 -2.91 -0.78 32.32
CA ALA A 21 -1.47 -0.95 32.33
C ALA A 21 -0.73 0.38 32.55
N ILE A 22 -1.08 1.46 31.83
CA ILE A 22 -0.39 2.76 31.97
C ILE A 22 -0.56 3.31 33.39
N THR A 23 -1.78 3.24 33.93
CA THR A 23 -2.05 3.72 35.30
C THR A 23 -1.33 2.89 36.35
N HIS A 24 -1.33 1.56 36.21
CA HIS A 24 -0.60 0.68 37.12
C HIS A 24 0.91 0.94 37.06
N VAL A 25 1.50 0.95 35.85
CA VAL A 25 2.94 1.09 35.64
C VAL A 25 3.44 2.44 36.18
N PHE A 26 2.66 3.52 36.02
CA PHE A 26 3.00 4.83 36.59
C PHE A 26 3.13 4.80 38.11
N ILE A 27 2.25 4.07 38.80
CA ILE A 27 2.25 3.94 40.27
C ILE A 27 3.25 2.87 40.75
N ALA A 28 3.44 1.79 40.00
CA ALA A 28 4.43 0.76 40.32
C ALA A 28 5.87 1.32 40.24
N HIS A 29 6.17 2.15 39.24
CA HIS A 29 7.47 2.83 39.17
C HIS A 29 7.66 3.84 40.31
N LEU A 30 6.59 4.50 40.76
CA LEU A 30 6.62 5.27 42.00
C LEU A 30 6.94 4.37 43.21
N ALA A 31 6.36 3.18 43.32
CA ALA A 31 6.65 2.27 44.43
C ALA A 31 8.15 1.93 44.51
N VAL A 32 8.76 1.58 43.38
CA VAL A 32 10.20 1.27 43.31
C VAL A 32 11.07 2.47 43.67
N GLY A 33 10.92 3.60 42.96
CA GLY A 33 11.78 4.75 43.18
C GLY A 33 11.49 5.46 44.50
N GLY A 34 10.22 5.50 44.90
CA GLY A 34 9.75 6.09 46.15
C GLY A 34 10.25 5.34 47.37
N GLY A 35 10.42 4.01 47.28
CA GLY A 35 11.11 3.23 48.30
C GLY A 35 12.53 3.71 48.57
N LEU A 36 13.30 3.93 47.50
CA LEU A 36 14.65 4.49 47.60
C LEU A 36 14.62 5.92 48.14
N PHE A 37 13.65 6.72 47.70
CA PHE A 37 13.46 8.09 48.17
C PHE A 37 13.18 8.14 49.67
N LEU A 38 12.29 7.29 50.20
CA LEU A 38 11.96 7.24 51.62
C LEU A 38 13.20 6.97 52.49
N VAL A 39 13.93 5.90 52.19
CA VAL A 39 15.08 5.49 53.00
C VAL A 39 16.22 6.51 52.92
N LEU A 40 16.49 7.08 51.74
CA LEU A 40 17.54 8.09 51.59
C LEU A 40 17.15 9.45 52.19
N THR A 41 15.87 9.82 52.15
CA THR A 41 15.38 11.07 52.75
C THR A 41 15.41 10.99 54.27
N GLU A 42 15.02 9.86 54.86
CA GLU A 42 15.17 9.66 56.31
C GLU A 42 16.65 9.68 56.70
N ARG A 43 17.52 9.03 55.92
CA ARG A 43 18.98 9.06 56.16
C ARG A 43 19.55 10.48 56.11
N LYS A 44 19.06 11.30 55.17
CA LYS A 44 19.38 12.73 55.07
C LYS A 44 18.93 13.47 56.33
N GLY A 45 17.69 13.28 56.78
CA GLY A 45 17.17 13.89 58.00
C GLY A 45 18.00 13.56 59.24
N MET A 46 18.42 12.29 59.38
CA MET A 46 19.30 11.87 60.48
C MET A 46 20.69 12.48 60.38
N LYS A 47 21.31 12.48 59.19
CA LYS A 47 22.66 13.02 58.98
C LYS A 47 22.72 14.53 59.22
N GLU A 48 21.69 15.24 58.78
CA GLU A 48 21.55 16.70 58.95
C GLU A 48 20.95 17.09 60.30
N LYS A 49 20.59 16.10 61.14
CA LYS A 49 19.91 16.29 62.44
C LYS A 49 18.68 17.21 62.30
N ASN A 50 17.93 17.04 61.23
CA ASN A 50 16.77 17.88 60.88
C ASN A 50 15.47 17.10 61.10
N GLU A 51 14.84 17.33 62.25
CA GLU A 51 13.55 16.71 62.62
C GLU A 51 12.41 17.07 61.67
N GLY A 52 12.49 18.22 61.00
CA GLY A 52 11.54 18.62 59.97
C GLY A 52 11.52 17.65 58.79
N ILE A 53 12.70 17.20 58.34
CA ILE A 53 12.83 16.19 57.28
C ILE A 53 12.28 14.84 57.75
N ILE A 54 12.56 14.43 58.98
CA ILE A 54 12.04 13.17 59.54
C ILE A 54 10.51 13.17 59.63
N SER A 55 9.93 14.27 60.11
CA SER A 55 8.47 14.47 60.14
C SER A 55 7.84 14.48 58.74
N TYR A 56 8.53 15.09 57.77
CA TYR A 56 8.14 15.04 56.37
C TYR A 56 8.11 13.60 55.85
N VAL A 57 9.16 12.80 56.08
CA VAL A 57 9.22 11.41 55.62
C VAL A 57 8.07 10.60 56.20
N LYS A 58 7.75 10.75 57.49
CA LYS A 58 6.60 10.06 58.10
C LYS A 58 5.28 10.39 57.40
N ARG A 59 5.07 11.68 57.09
CA ARG A 59 3.87 12.16 56.39
C ARG A 59 3.82 11.67 54.93
N HIS A 60 4.95 11.73 54.23
CA HIS A 60 5.10 11.23 52.87
C HIS A 60 4.88 9.71 52.81
N THR A 61 5.36 8.96 53.81
CA THR A 61 5.13 7.51 53.92
C THR A 61 3.65 7.16 53.96
N LYS A 62 2.81 7.96 54.65
CA LYS A 62 1.35 7.75 54.65
C LYS A 62 0.75 7.91 53.24
N PHE A 63 1.13 8.99 52.54
CA PHE A 63 0.70 9.24 51.17
C PHE A 63 1.16 8.11 50.23
N PHE A 64 2.43 7.75 50.34
CA PHE A 64 3.06 6.69 49.58
C PHE A 64 2.34 5.35 49.79
N LEU A 65 2.12 4.93 51.05
CA LEU A 65 1.41 3.71 51.40
C LEU A 65 0.01 3.64 50.77
N LEU A 66 -0.80 4.70 50.88
CA LEU A 66 -2.15 4.68 50.32
C LEU A 66 -2.13 4.57 48.79
N LEU A 67 -1.21 5.26 48.12
CA LEU A 67 -1.15 5.28 46.66
C LEU A 67 -0.55 3.98 46.09
N THR A 68 0.57 3.51 46.63
CA THR A 68 1.28 2.35 46.06
C THR A 68 0.68 1.02 46.51
N MET A 69 0.35 0.86 47.79
CA MET A 69 -0.21 -0.40 48.29
C MET A 69 -1.67 -0.59 47.88
N VAL A 70 -2.53 0.42 48.08
CA VAL A 70 -3.97 0.27 47.82
C VAL A 70 -4.27 0.41 46.34
N TYR A 71 -4.00 1.59 45.75
CA TYR A 71 -4.32 1.82 44.34
C TYR A 71 -3.39 1.03 43.40
N GLY A 72 -2.08 0.99 43.67
CA GLY A 72 -1.13 0.16 42.92
C GLY A 72 -1.46 -1.33 43.00
N GLY A 73 -1.75 -1.86 44.18
CA GLY A 73 -2.16 -3.26 44.36
C GLY A 73 -3.46 -3.61 43.60
N MET A 74 -4.50 -2.77 43.71
CA MET A 74 -5.76 -2.98 43.00
C MET A 74 -5.59 -2.96 41.48
N THR A 75 -4.83 -1.99 40.96
CA THR A 75 -4.58 -1.90 39.51
C THR A 75 -3.72 -3.05 38.98
N GLY A 76 -2.81 -3.60 39.80
CA GLY A 76 -2.01 -4.77 39.46
C GLY A 76 -2.85 -6.04 39.30
N VAL A 77 -3.78 -6.28 40.23
CA VAL A 77 -4.79 -7.36 40.08
C VAL A 77 -5.68 -7.10 38.85
N GLY A 78 -6.01 -5.84 38.58
CA GLY A 78 -6.75 -5.43 37.38
C GLY A 78 -6.08 -5.84 36.08
N ILE A 79 -4.75 -5.73 35.97
CA ILE A 79 -4.00 -6.17 34.77
C ILE A 79 -4.28 -7.65 34.49
N TRP A 80 -4.14 -8.52 35.50
CA TRP A 80 -4.33 -9.96 35.35
C TRP A 80 -5.72 -10.32 34.82
N TRP A 81 -6.76 -9.66 35.33
CA TRP A 81 -8.12 -9.84 34.84
C TRP A 81 -8.25 -9.43 33.36
N VAL A 82 -7.75 -8.25 33.02
CA VAL A 82 -7.91 -7.66 31.68
C VAL A 82 -7.13 -8.46 30.63
N ILE A 83 -5.87 -8.83 30.89
CA ILE A 83 -5.06 -9.58 29.91
C ILE A 83 -5.55 -11.02 29.72
N SER A 84 -6.09 -11.65 30.75
CA SER A 84 -6.66 -13.00 30.66
C SER A 84 -7.91 -13.04 29.77
N LEU A 85 -8.71 -11.97 29.76
CA LEU A 85 -9.93 -11.90 28.94
C LEU A 85 -9.64 -11.46 27.49
N ILE A 86 -8.70 -10.53 27.29
CA ILE A 86 -8.45 -9.95 25.96
C ILE A 86 -7.39 -10.72 25.16
N SER A 87 -6.38 -11.27 25.82
CA SER A 87 -5.31 -12.06 25.18
C SER A 87 -5.07 -13.38 25.92
N PRO A 88 -6.08 -14.27 26.00
CA PRO A 88 -6.00 -15.49 26.81
C PRO A 88 -4.84 -16.40 26.39
N ARG A 89 -4.60 -16.58 25.08
CA ARG A 89 -3.50 -17.43 24.60
C ARG A 89 -2.13 -16.82 24.90
N GLY A 90 -1.99 -15.50 24.71
CA GLY A 90 -0.74 -14.80 25.07
C GLY A 90 -0.44 -14.92 26.55
N THR A 91 -1.44 -14.66 27.40
CA THR A 91 -1.36 -14.81 28.86
C THR A 91 -1.03 -16.26 29.25
N SER A 92 -1.72 -17.25 28.66
CA SER A 92 -1.42 -18.67 28.85
C SER A 92 0.02 -19.01 28.50
N THR A 93 0.55 -18.54 27.37
CA THR A 93 1.95 -18.78 27.00
C THR A 93 2.91 -18.20 28.04
N LEU A 94 2.68 -16.97 28.50
CA LEU A 94 3.51 -16.38 29.54
C LEU A 94 3.44 -17.17 30.85
N ILE A 95 2.27 -17.69 31.24
CA ILE A 95 2.13 -18.53 32.45
C ILE A 95 2.97 -19.79 32.32
N HIS A 96 2.86 -20.51 31.20
CA HIS A 96 3.60 -21.78 31.03
C HIS A 96 5.12 -21.58 31.01
N ASN A 97 5.60 -20.40 30.61
CA ASN A 97 7.03 -20.09 30.61
C ASN A 97 7.50 -19.48 31.94
N TYR A 98 6.69 -18.66 32.60
CA TYR A 98 7.14 -17.77 33.69
C TYR A 98 6.29 -17.84 34.96
N VAL A 99 5.49 -18.89 35.18
CA VAL A 99 4.67 -19.03 36.40
C VAL A 99 5.49 -18.85 37.68
N PHE A 100 6.69 -19.43 37.75
CA PHE A 100 7.59 -19.25 38.90
C PHE A 100 8.26 -17.89 38.94
N GLY A 101 8.47 -17.24 37.79
CA GLY A 101 8.88 -15.84 37.71
C GLY A 101 7.84 -14.94 38.37
N TRP A 102 6.57 -15.02 37.94
CA TRP A 102 5.48 -14.28 38.56
C TRP A 102 5.27 -14.66 40.03
N GLY A 103 5.34 -15.94 40.39
CA GLY A 103 5.29 -16.36 41.79
C GLY A 103 6.38 -15.68 42.64
N THR A 104 7.60 -15.54 42.09
CA THR A 104 8.72 -14.85 42.74
C THR A 104 8.45 -13.35 42.88
N GLU A 105 7.92 -12.70 41.85
CA GLU A 105 7.47 -11.29 41.92
C GLU A 105 6.43 -11.10 43.04
N TRP A 106 5.44 -11.98 43.16
CA TRP A 106 4.41 -11.90 44.21
C TRP A 106 5.00 -12.05 45.61
N VAL A 107 6.00 -12.90 45.79
CA VAL A 107 6.72 -13.03 47.07
C VAL A 107 7.44 -11.72 47.41
N PHE A 108 8.12 -11.10 46.45
CA PHE A 108 8.74 -9.79 46.65
C PHE A 108 7.69 -8.71 46.94
N PHE A 109 6.56 -8.71 46.26
CA PHE A 109 5.45 -7.78 46.52
C PHE A 109 4.88 -7.94 47.95
N ILE A 110 4.73 -9.16 48.45
CA ILE A 110 4.34 -9.40 49.85
C ILE A 110 5.41 -8.85 50.81
N GLY A 111 6.68 -9.13 50.52
CA GLY A 111 7.81 -8.59 51.29
C GLY A 111 7.82 -7.06 51.31
N GLU A 112 7.54 -6.44 50.17
CA GLU A 112 7.36 -5.01 50.00
C GLU A 112 6.24 -4.47 50.90
N ILE A 113 5.04 -5.06 50.85
CA ILE A 113 3.90 -4.64 51.68
C ILE A 113 4.22 -4.74 53.17
N VAL A 114 4.78 -5.88 53.61
CA VAL A 114 5.11 -6.12 55.01
C VAL A 114 6.15 -5.11 55.49
N ALA A 115 7.20 -4.88 54.71
CA ALA A 115 8.23 -3.88 55.03
C ALA A 115 7.62 -2.48 55.12
N LEU A 116 6.73 -2.09 54.18
CA LEU A 116 6.10 -0.78 54.19
C LEU A 116 5.17 -0.55 55.39
N LEU A 117 4.39 -1.57 55.77
CA LEU A 117 3.52 -1.51 56.93
C LEU A 117 4.34 -1.37 58.23
N ILE A 118 5.42 -2.14 58.37
CA ILE A 118 6.33 -2.03 59.51
C ILE A 118 6.97 -0.64 59.53
N TYR A 119 7.49 -0.18 58.40
CA TYR A 119 8.09 1.16 58.25
C TYR A 119 7.10 2.25 58.68
N TYR A 120 5.86 2.22 58.21
CA TYR A 120 4.87 3.22 58.58
C TYR A 120 4.42 3.15 60.06
N TYR A 121 4.00 1.97 60.54
CA TYR A 121 3.40 1.85 61.88
C TYR A 121 4.43 1.85 63.02
N ARG A 122 5.69 1.56 62.73
CA ARG A 122 6.79 1.56 63.71
C ARG A 122 7.71 2.77 63.60
N PHE A 123 7.35 3.79 62.81
CA PHE A 123 8.18 4.96 62.52
C PHE A 123 8.76 5.68 63.76
N ASP A 124 7.99 5.75 64.86
CA ASP A 124 8.46 6.33 66.14
C ASP A 124 8.61 5.28 67.26
N LYS A 125 8.45 3.99 66.94
CA LYS A 125 8.43 2.88 67.91
C LYS A 125 9.60 1.90 67.71
N MET A 126 10.52 2.20 66.80
CA MET A 126 11.65 1.36 66.42
C MET A 126 12.91 2.22 66.44
N ASP A 127 14.06 1.62 66.78
CA ASP A 127 15.34 2.30 66.67
C ASP A 127 15.59 2.74 65.22
N ARG A 128 16.18 3.92 65.04
CA ARG A 128 16.37 4.54 63.72
C ARG A 128 17.23 3.68 62.79
N LYS A 129 18.19 2.92 63.31
CA LYS A 129 19.03 2.03 62.48
C LYS A 129 18.22 0.86 61.94
N ASP A 130 17.38 0.26 62.77
CA ASP A 130 16.54 -0.86 62.35
C ASP A 130 15.41 -0.41 61.45
N HIS A 131 14.83 0.76 61.71
CA HIS A 131 13.83 1.39 60.84
C HIS A 131 14.36 1.64 59.42
N GLN A 132 15.60 2.12 59.31
CA GLN A 132 16.30 2.25 58.03
C GLN A 132 16.55 0.91 57.32
N LYS A 133 16.88 -0.16 58.06
CA LYS A 133 17.02 -1.50 57.45
C LYS A 133 15.69 -1.94 56.84
N ILE A 134 14.56 -1.71 57.52
CA ILE A 134 13.23 -1.99 56.97
C ILE A 134 12.98 -1.18 55.69
N GLY A 135 13.35 0.10 55.67
CA GLY A 135 13.26 0.93 54.45
C GLY A 135 14.10 0.41 53.29
N TRP A 136 15.31 -0.11 53.55
CA TRP A 136 16.14 -0.76 52.53
C TRP A 136 15.55 -2.09 52.05
N LEU A 137 14.98 -2.89 52.96
CA LEU A 137 14.29 -4.13 52.59
C LEU A 137 13.11 -3.84 51.66
N TYR A 138 12.32 -2.80 51.96
CA TYR A 138 11.25 -2.34 51.06
C TYR A 138 11.80 -2.05 49.66
N PHE A 139 12.83 -1.20 49.55
CA PHE A 139 13.40 -0.83 48.25
C PHE A 139 13.94 -2.05 47.49
N ILE A 140 14.65 -2.96 48.18
CA ILE A 140 15.18 -4.18 47.57
C ILE A 140 14.06 -5.05 47.03
N PHE A 141 12.99 -5.28 47.79
CA PHE A 141 11.85 -6.07 47.32
C PHE A 141 11.11 -5.41 46.16
N ALA A 142 10.89 -4.09 46.22
CA ALA A 142 10.25 -3.36 45.12
C ALA A 142 11.11 -3.42 43.84
N TRP A 143 12.43 -3.21 43.96
CA TRP A 143 13.35 -3.28 42.83
C TRP A 143 13.49 -4.70 42.27
N LEU A 144 13.49 -5.74 43.12
CA LEU A 144 13.48 -7.13 42.68
C LEU A 144 12.17 -7.49 41.98
N SER A 145 11.03 -6.91 42.39
CA SER A 145 9.77 -7.05 41.64
C SER A 145 9.90 -6.46 40.24
N LEU A 146 10.46 -5.25 40.11
CA LEU A 146 10.78 -4.65 38.80
C LEU A 146 11.74 -5.51 37.98
N PHE A 147 12.78 -6.08 38.59
CA PHE A 147 13.76 -6.95 37.94
C PHE A 147 13.10 -8.16 37.30
N ILE A 148 12.19 -8.82 38.03
CA ILE A 148 11.48 -10.01 37.56
C ILE A 148 10.50 -9.66 36.42
N ILE A 149 9.61 -8.68 36.64
CA ILE A 149 8.60 -8.33 35.62
C ILE A 149 9.23 -7.75 34.35
N ASN A 150 10.38 -7.07 34.47
CA ASN A 150 11.15 -6.57 33.33
C ASN A 150 11.58 -7.70 32.39
N GLY A 151 12.02 -8.83 32.92
CA GLY A 151 12.38 -9.99 32.10
C GLY A 151 11.20 -10.55 31.31
N ILE A 152 10.05 -10.67 31.96
CA ILE A 152 8.82 -11.20 31.34
C ILE A 152 8.27 -10.26 30.25
N ILE A 153 8.27 -8.95 30.50
CA ILE A 153 7.78 -7.97 29.50
C ILE A 153 8.79 -7.78 28.37
N GLY A 154 10.09 -7.75 28.67
CA GLY A 154 11.17 -7.67 27.68
C GLY A 154 11.15 -8.85 26.70
N PHE A 155 10.84 -10.05 27.21
CA PHE A 155 10.68 -11.27 26.42
C PHE A 155 9.64 -11.12 25.30
N MET A 156 8.53 -10.42 25.55
CA MET A 156 7.48 -10.22 24.53
C MET A 156 7.97 -9.43 23.32
N LEU A 157 8.91 -8.49 23.52
CA LEU A 157 9.47 -7.64 22.47
C LEU A 157 10.69 -8.29 21.81
N THR A 158 11.58 -8.89 22.62
CA THR A 158 12.83 -9.50 22.15
C THR A 158 12.98 -10.89 22.73
N PRO A 159 12.27 -11.93 22.28
CA PRO A 159 12.39 -13.26 22.88
C PRO A 159 13.78 -13.90 22.70
N GLY A 160 14.58 -13.40 21.74
CA GLY A 160 15.97 -13.84 21.55
C GLY A 160 16.06 -15.35 21.26
N GLU A 161 17.07 -15.99 21.85
CA GLU A 161 17.36 -17.42 21.66
C GLU A 161 16.25 -18.36 22.16
N TRP A 162 15.32 -17.88 23.00
CA TRP A 162 14.17 -18.68 23.44
C TRP A 162 13.33 -19.19 22.26
N LEU A 163 13.33 -18.48 21.13
CA LEU A 163 12.62 -18.94 19.94
C LEU A 163 13.07 -20.34 19.50
N GLU A 164 14.33 -20.68 19.73
CA GLU A 164 14.94 -21.97 19.40
C GLU A 164 15.01 -22.91 20.62
N THR A 165 15.52 -22.42 21.75
CA THR A 165 15.84 -23.28 22.91
C THR A 165 14.63 -23.61 23.78
N LYS A 166 13.62 -22.74 23.81
CA LYS A 166 12.52 -22.76 24.78
C LYS A 166 13.00 -22.73 26.25
N ASP A 167 14.24 -22.33 26.48
CA ASP A 167 14.84 -22.27 27.81
C ASP A 167 14.40 -21.01 28.58
N PHE A 168 14.06 -21.20 29.86
CA PHE A 168 13.59 -20.12 30.73
C PHE A 168 14.55 -18.91 30.77
N TRP A 169 15.84 -19.17 30.95
CA TRP A 169 16.84 -18.12 31.16
C TRP A 169 17.17 -17.38 29.87
N HIS A 170 17.17 -18.07 28.73
CA HIS A 170 17.36 -17.44 27.42
C HIS A 170 16.24 -16.44 27.10
N GLY A 171 15.00 -16.74 27.50
CA GLY A 171 13.89 -15.79 27.35
C GLY A 171 13.87 -14.70 28.42
N PHE A 172 14.19 -15.06 29.68
CA PHE A 172 14.20 -14.11 30.80
C PHE A 172 15.30 -13.05 30.64
N PHE A 173 16.55 -13.46 30.37
CA PHE A 173 17.68 -12.58 30.06
C PHE A 173 17.75 -12.28 28.56
N ASN A 174 16.64 -11.83 28.01
CA ASN A 174 16.55 -11.44 26.62
C ASN A 174 17.45 -10.24 26.26
N PRO A 175 17.71 -9.98 24.96
CA PRO A 175 18.55 -8.87 24.51
C PRO A 175 18.17 -7.50 25.09
N SER A 176 16.88 -7.26 25.36
CA SER A 176 16.43 -5.99 25.95
C SER A 176 16.43 -5.94 27.48
N PHE A 177 16.74 -7.04 28.17
CA PHE A 177 16.63 -7.15 29.63
C PHE A 177 17.37 -6.02 30.36
N PHE A 178 18.69 -5.93 30.17
CA PHE A 178 19.53 -4.96 30.85
C PHE A 178 19.24 -3.51 30.45
N PRO A 179 19.19 -3.15 29.15
CA PRO A 179 18.86 -1.77 28.78
C PRO A 179 17.49 -1.34 29.31
N ALA A 180 16.47 -2.21 29.25
CA ALA A 180 15.15 -1.91 29.79
C ALA A 180 15.15 -1.80 31.32
N LEU A 181 15.91 -2.64 32.03
CA LEU A 181 16.02 -2.59 33.49
C LEU A 181 16.62 -1.27 33.98
N PHE A 182 17.74 -0.85 33.40
CA PHE A 182 18.39 0.41 33.78
C PHE A 182 17.52 1.61 33.40
N PHE A 183 16.89 1.57 32.23
CA PHE A 183 15.97 2.61 31.77
C PHE A 183 14.76 2.75 32.71
N ARG A 184 14.08 1.65 33.04
CA ARG A 184 12.93 1.62 33.96
C ARG A 184 13.31 2.00 35.40
N THR A 185 14.48 1.58 35.87
CA THR A 185 15.00 1.98 37.19
C THR A 185 15.21 3.49 37.25
N ALA A 186 15.80 4.10 36.21
CA ALA A 186 16.00 5.54 36.16
C ALA A 186 14.66 6.31 36.09
N ILE A 187 13.67 5.80 35.34
CA ILE A 187 12.31 6.34 35.33
C ILE A 187 11.66 6.27 36.71
N ALA A 188 11.80 5.15 37.42
CA ALA A 188 11.28 4.99 38.76
C ALA A 188 11.83 6.07 39.72
N ILE A 189 13.16 6.31 39.67
CA ILE A 189 13.82 7.36 40.46
C ILE A 189 13.30 8.75 40.07
N MET A 190 13.11 9.02 38.76
CA MET A 190 12.53 10.28 38.27
C MET A 190 11.12 10.52 38.82
N LEU A 191 10.27 9.50 38.75
CA LEU A 191 8.90 9.57 39.25
C LEU A 191 8.84 9.73 40.77
N ALA A 192 9.79 9.16 41.51
CA ALA A 192 9.91 9.42 42.94
C ALA A 192 10.12 10.92 43.23
N GLY A 193 10.97 11.60 42.47
CA GLY A 193 11.15 13.05 42.55
C GLY A 193 9.88 13.83 42.20
N LEU A 194 9.17 13.42 41.16
CA LEU A 194 7.91 14.01 40.73
C LEU A 194 6.85 13.93 41.84
N PHE A 195 6.63 12.75 42.42
CA PHE A 195 5.65 12.55 43.48
C PHE A 195 6.09 13.14 44.83
N ALA A 196 7.40 13.23 45.09
CA ALA A 196 7.91 13.94 46.27
C ALA A 196 7.53 15.44 46.25
N LEU A 197 7.46 16.08 45.06
CA LEU A 197 6.99 17.46 44.95
C LEU A 197 5.55 17.63 45.46
N VAL A 198 4.67 16.65 45.20
CA VAL A 198 3.25 16.68 45.62
C VAL A 198 3.11 16.87 47.13
N THR A 199 3.94 16.18 47.91
CA THR A 199 3.96 16.30 49.37
C THR A 199 4.85 17.43 49.87
N ALA A 200 5.96 17.74 49.18
CA ALA A 200 6.89 18.79 49.59
C ALA A 200 6.21 20.18 49.59
N ILE A 201 5.39 20.49 48.58
CA ILE A 201 4.68 21.78 48.46
C ILE A 201 3.69 22.00 49.61
N ARG A 202 3.15 20.92 50.19
CA ARG A 202 2.20 20.92 51.31
C ARG A 202 2.86 21.07 52.68
N THR A 203 4.19 21.22 52.72
CA THR A 203 4.92 21.54 53.96
C THR A 203 4.58 22.98 54.39
N GLU A 204 4.38 23.23 55.68
CA GLU A 204 4.00 24.58 56.15
C GLU A 204 5.21 25.49 56.32
N ASP A 205 6.30 24.96 56.89
CA ASP A 205 7.58 25.64 57.03
C ASP A 205 8.16 25.97 55.64
N LYS A 206 8.41 27.27 55.40
CA LYS A 206 8.87 27.78 54.10
C LYS A 206 10.28 27.31 53.76
N ASP A 207 11.20 27.33 54.71
CA ASP A 207 12.60 26.96 54.46
C ASP A 207 12.74 25.46 54.26
N LEU A 208 12.04 24.67 55.08
CA LEU A 208 11.95 23.22 54.90
C LEU A 208 11.28 22.88 53.56
N LYS A 209 10.20 23.56 53.18
CA LYS A 209 9.53 23.38 51.88
C LYS A 209 10.50 23.54 50.72
N TYR A 210 11.24 24.65 50.65
CA TYR A 210 12.16 24.88 49.53
C TYR A 210 13.36 23.94 49.54
N ASN A 211 13.84 23.53 50.73
CA ASN A 211 14.87 22.49 50.82
C ASN A 211 14.36 21.17 50.23
N LEU A 212 13.15 20.74 50.61
CA LEU A 212 12.52 19.53 50.10
C LEU A 212 12.18 19.61 48.61
N ILE A 213 11.74 20.77 48.11
CA ILE A 213 11.53 21.01 46.67
C ILE A 213 12.84 20.86 45.90
N ASN A 214 13.91 21.55 46.32
CA ASN A 214 15.21 21.46 45.65
C ASN A 214 15.78 20.03 45.69
N TYR A 215 15.58 19.34 46.81
CA TYR A 215 15.92 17.92 46.92
C TYR A 215 15.13 17.09 45.91
N SER A 216 13.81 17.24 45.87
CA SER A 216 12.93 16.51 44.93
C SER A 216 13.24 16.80 43.46
N LEU A 217 13.62 18.04 43.11
CA LEU A 217 14.06 18.41 41.76
C LEU A 217 15.35 17.67 41.36
N LYS A 218 16.28 17.42 42.28
CA LYS A 218 17.46 16.58 41.96
C LYS A 218 17.05 15.17 41.58
N TRP A 219 16.05 14.60 42.25
CA TRP A 219 15.49 13.29 41.89
C TRP A 219 14.75 13.32 40.55
N LEU A 220 14.16 14.45 40.17
CA LEU A 220 13.52 14.62 38.87
C LEU A 220 14.54 14.71 37.72
N TYR A 221 15.61 15.48 37.89
CA TYR A 221 16.54 15.79 36.79
C TYR A 221 17.74 14.83 36.66
N LEU A 222 18.34 14.38 37.77
CA LEU A 222 19.53 13.54 37.72
C LEU A 222 19.34 12.21 36.97
N PRO A 223 18.16 11.55 37.02
CA PRO A 223 17.97 10.32 36.27
C PRO A 223 18.06 10.48 34.75
N PHE A 224 17.90 11.69 34.19
CA PHE A 224 18.05 11.90 32.75
C PHE A 224 19.44 11.54 32.23
N PHE A 225 20.49 11.66 33.06
CA PHE A 225 21.85 11.20 32.71
C PHE A 225 21.94 9.69 32.49
N VAL A 226 20.98 8.91 33.01
CA VAL A 226 20.87 7.46 32.81
C VAL A 226 19.80 7.12 31.76
N ILE A 227 18.64 7.81 31.80
CA ILE A 227 17.52 7.59 30.86
C ILE A 227 18.00 7.76 29.42
N ILE A 228 18.74 8.83 29.10
CA ILE A 228 19.18 9.12 27.72
C ILE A 228 20.09 7.99 27.16
N PRO A 229 21.24 7.65 27.77
CA PRO A 229 22.10 6.61 27.21
C PRO A 229 21.44 5.22 27.21
N THR A 230 20.63 4.90 28.22
CA THR A 230 19.92 3.61 28.27
C THR A 230 18.77 3.54 27.27
N ALA A 231 18.13 4.65 26.91
CA ALA A 231 17.17 4.71 25.81
C ALA A 231 17.84 4.39 24.46
N PHE A 232 19.02 4.96 24.20
CA PHE A 232 19.78 4.64 22.99
C PHE A 232 20.23 3.18 22.96
N TRP A 233 20.67 2.64 24.09
CA TRP A 233 21.01 1.22 24.21
C TRP A 233 19.77 0.33 24.02
N TYR A 234 18.63 0.71 24.57
CA TYR A 234 17.39 -0.04 24.38
C TYR A 234 16.96 -0.02 22.91
N PHE A 235 17.01 1.13 22.25
CA PHE A 235 16.66 1.23 20.84
C PHE A 235 17.60 0.40 19.94
N SER A 236 18.90 0.30 20.26
CA SER A 236 19.86 -0.41 19.43
C SER A 236 19.64 -1.93 19.40
N VAL A 237 19.15 -2.52 20.50
CA VAL A 237 18.94 -3.98 20.63
C VAL A 237 17.58 -4.47 20.12
N ILE A 238 16.67 -3.56 19.78
CA ILE A 238 15.37 -3.92 19.20
C ILE A 238 15.56 -4.42 17.75
N PRO A 239 14.79 -5.42 17.28
CA PRO A 239 14.90 -5.93 15.91
C PRO A 239 14.67 -4.87 14.83
N GLU A 240 15.34 -5.01 13.68
CA GLU A 240 15.22 -4.06 12.57
C GLU A 240 13.78 -3.91 12.04
N GLU A 241 13.01 -5.00 11.98
CA GLU A 241 11.59 -4.94 11.58
C GLU A 241 10.76 -4.09 12.56
N SER A 242 11.04 -4.19 13.85
CA SER A 242 10.41 -3.37 14.89
C SER A 242 10.83 -1.90 14.81
N LYS A 243 12.10 -1.62 14.48
CA LYS A 243 12.58 -0.24 14.21
C LYS A 243 11.88 0.34 12.98
N VAL A 244 11.69 -0.45 11.92
CA VAL A 244 10.92 -0.05 10.73
C VAL A 244 9.48 0.28 11.10
N ASN A 245 8.82 -0.53 11.93
CA ASN A 245 7.46 -0.22 12.40
C ASN A 245 7.41 1.06 13.25
N LEU A 246 8.45 1.34 14.04
CA LEU A 246 8.57 2.59 14.81
C LEU A 246 8.90 3.82 13.94
N LEU A 247 9.68 3.67 12.86
CA LEU A 247 10.25 4.77 12.07
C LEU A 247 9.52 5.04 10.74
N GLU A 248 9.09 4.01 10.02
CA GLU A 248 8.38 4.19 8.74
C GLU A 248 6.88 4.43 8.95
N PHE A 249 6.30 3.82 9.99
CA PHE A 249 4.96 4.19 10.44
C PHE A 249 4.95 5.54 11.17
N SER A 250 6.10 6.10 11.57
CA SER A 250 6.17 7.46 12.15
C SER A 250 6.30 8.59 11.12
N ASN A 251 6.50 8.30 9.82
CA ASN A 251 6.14 9.25 8.76
C ASN A 251 4.62 9.47 8.70
N ARG A 252 3.83 8.52 9.23
CA ARG A 252 2.43 8.73 9.64
C ARG A 252 2.41 9.11 11.10
N VAL A 253 3.05 10.24 11.43
CA VAL A 253 3.24 10.80 12.77
C VAL A 253 2.38 10.12 13.82
N ASP A 254 2.94 9.11 14.47
CA ASP A 254 2.26 8.55 15.62
C ASP A 254 2.30 9.62 16.70
N ILE A 255 1.12 10.16 17.01
CA ILE A 255 0.89 11.18 18.03
C ILE A 255 1.66 10.86 19.31
N ASN A 256 1.87 9.57 19.60
CA ASN A 256 2.59 9.09 20.78
C ASN A 256 4.09 9.45 20.81
N PHE A 257 4.76 9.57 19.66
CA PHE A 257 6.15 10.05 19.62
C PHE A 257 6.21 11.53 20.04
N TYR A 258 5.29 12.36 19.52
CA TYR A 258 5.17 13.75 19.95
C TYR A 258 4.71 13.87 21.40
N VAL A 259 3.78 13.03 21.86
CA VAL A 259 3.39 12.99 23.28
C VAL A 259 4.60 12.70 24.16
N LEU A 260 5.45 11.74 23.81
CA LEU A 260 6.66 11.44 24.57
C LEU A 260 7.65 12.63 24.57
N ALA A 261 7.92 13.21 23.39
CA ALA A 261 8.83 14.33 23.24
C ALA A 261 8.34 15.60 23.97
N ILE A 262 7.09 16.00 23.73
CA ILE A 262 6.44 17.16 24.37
C ILE A 262 6.35 16.94 25.87
N SER A 263 5.99 15.74 26.33
CA SER A 263 5.92 15.46 27.78
C SER A 263 7.31 15.49 28.43
N THR A 264 8.36 15.09 27.71
CA THR A 264 9.74 15.21 28.20
C THR A 264 10.11 16.68 28.40
N ILE A 265 9.87 17.53 27.39
CA ILE A 265 10.09 18.98 27.49
C ILE A 265 9.23 19.59 28.60
N GLY A 266 7.96 19.16 28.71
CA GLY A 266 7.02 19.58 29.74
C GLY A 266 7.50 19.25 31.15
N ILE A 267 8.01 18.04 31.40
CA ILE A 267 8.60 17.64 32.68
C ILE A 267 9.78 18.56 33.02
N LEU A 268 10.67 18.80 32.05
CA LEU A 268 11.85 19.64 32.27
C LEU A 268 11.47 21.10 32.57
N PHE A 269 10.52 21.68 31.83
CA PHE A 269 10.10 23.07 32.00
C PHE A 269 9.25 23.29 33.25
N LEU A 270 8.25 22.44 33.50
CA LEU A 270 7.39 22.53 34.68
C LEU A 270 8.19 22.31 35.97
N GLY A 271 9.23 21.48 35.94
CA GLY A 271 10.18 21.33 37.05
C GLY A 271 10.89 22.65 37.41
N LEU A 272 11.22 23.50 36.42
CA LEU A 272 11.91 24.78 36.66
C LEU A 272 10.99 25.80 37.34
N VAL A 273 9.67 25.70 37.15
CA VAL A 273 8.69 26.59 37.81
C VAL A 273 8.81 26.51 39.33
N PHE A 274 9.21 25.35 39.88
CA PHE A 274 9.42 25.16 41.32
C PHE A 274 10.63 25.93 41.90
N LEU A 275 11.51 26.47 41.04
CA LEU A 275 12.57 27.38 41.47
C LEU A 275 12.04 28.79 41.75
N LEU A 276 10.85 29.15 41.26
CA LEU A 276 10.23 30.46 41.41
C LEU A 276 9.57 30.63 42.79
N ARG A 277 10.39 30.87 43.82
CA ARG A 277 9.95 30.89 45.22
C ARG A 277 8.80 31.84 45.54
N ARG A 278 8.55 32.89 44.74
CA ARG A 278 7.66 33.99 45.11
C ARG A 278 6.18 33.81 44.76
N ILE A 279 5.79 32.73 44.07
CA ILE A 279 4.40 32.57 43.57
C ILE A 279 3.84 31.17 43.92
N PRO A 280 3.28 30.98 45.13
CA PRO A 280 2.82 29.67 45.60
C PRO A 280 1.73 29.00 44.75
N VAL A 281 0.87 29.81 44.12
CA VAL A 281 -0.19 29.32 43.22
C VAL A 281 0.41 28.60 42.02
N LEU A 282 1.52 29.10 41.47
CA LEU A 282 2.19 28.47 40.33
C LEU A 282 2.76 27.10 40.69
N HIS A 283 3.21 26.87 41.92
CA HIS A 283 3.68 25.55 42.34
C HIS A 283 2.55 24.51 42.36
N TYR A 284 1.35 24.90 42.78
CA TYR A 284 0.21 23.98 42.79
C TYR A 284 -0.26 23.65 41.37
N VAL A 285 -0.38 24.66 40.51
CA VAL A 285 -0.74 24.48 39.10
C VAL A 285 0.33 23.64 38.38
N ALA A 286 1.61 23.98 38.54
CA ALA A 286 2.71 23.23 37.95
C ALA A 286 2.76 21.78 38.43
N MET A 287 2.41 21.50 39.69
CA MET A 287 2.36 20.13 40.23
C MET A 287 1.26 19.29 39.57
N VAL A 288 0.05 19.84 39.43
CA VAL A 288 -1.05 19.14 38.76
C VAL A 288 -0.70 18.87 37.30
N LEU A 289 -0.16 19.88 36.60
CA LEU A 289 0.29 19.73 35.23
C LEU A 289 1.42 18.70 35.13
N LEU A 290 2.39 18.71 36.04
CA LEU A 290 3.52 17.79 36.04
C LEU A 290 3.08 16.34 36.26
N LEU A 291 2.08 16.08 37.11
CA LEU A 291 1.48 14.74 37.26
C LEU A 291 0.80 14.28 35.98
N ALA A 292 0.01 15.15 35.34
CA ALA A 292 -0.63 14.84 34.06
C ALA A 292 0.42 14.58 32.97
N THR A 293 1.46 15.41 32.89
CA THR A 293 2.58 15.23 31.95
C THR A 293 3.37 13.95 32.24
N GLY A 294 3.59 13.60 33.50
CA GLY A 294 4.25 12.35 33.88
C GLY A 294 3.47 11.11 33.46
N LEU A 295 2.13 11.14 33.63
CA LEU A 295 1.24 10.07 33.16
C LEU A 295 1.25 9.98 31.62
N SER A 296 1.15 11.12 30.93
CA SER A 296 1.24 11.19 29.46
C SER A 296 2.58 10.68 28.94
N TRP A 297 3.68 10.99 29.63
CA TRP A 297 5.02 10.51 29.29
C TRP A 297 5.09 8.97 29.40
N MET A 298 4.58 8.41 30.49
CA MET A 298 4.51 6.96 30.68
C MET A 298 3.62 6.30 29.63
N GLY A 299 2.47 6.92 29.31
CA GLY A 299 1.56 6.46 28.26
C GLY A 299 2.22 6.44 26.89
N GLY A 300 2.90 7.53 26.50
CA GLY A 300 3.64 7.60 25.25
C GLY A 300 4.72 6.52 25.14
N PHE A 301 5.48 6.28 26.21
CA PHE A 301 6.50 5.23 26.23
C PHE A 301 5.90 3.82 26.09
N GLU A 302 4.89 3.46 26.89
CA GLU A 302 4.27 2.13 26.82
C GLU A 302 3.56 1.88 25.47
N TYR A 303 2.99 2.92 24.86
CA TYR A 303 2.38 2.81 23.53
C TYR A 303 3.42 2.61 22.42
N LEU A 304 4.55 3.32 22.47
CA LEU A 304 5.66 3.08 21.54
C LEU A 304 6.22 1.66 21.68
N ARG A 305 6.34 1.14 22.91
CA ARG A 305 6.71 -0.26 23.14
C ARG A 305 5.69 -1.23 22.56
N GLU A 306 4.39 -0.94 22.68
CA GLU A 306 3.32 -1.74 22.07
C GLU A 306 3.43 -1.78 20.54
N ILE A 307 3.72 -0.65 19.91
CA ILE A 307 3.89 -0.54 18.45
C ILE A 307 5.12 -1.30 17.99
N ALA A 308 6.24 -1.19 18.71
CA ALA A 308 7.49 -1.84 18.37
C ALA A 308 7.33 -3.36 18.21
N ARG A 309 6.46 -3.99 19.01
CA ARG A 309 6.21 -5.43 18.92
C ARG A 309 5.18 -5.83 17.85
N LYS A 310 4.37 -4.91 17.33
CA LYS A 310 3.38 -5.26 16.29
C LYS A 310 4.09 -5.81 15.04
N PRO A 311 3.51 -6.81 14.37
CA PRO A 311 2.14 -7.33 14.51
C PRO A 311 1.97 -8.39 15.62
N TYR A 312 2.98 -8.62 16.46
CA TYR A 312 3.03 -9.71 17.43
C TYR A 312 2.54 -9.33 18.83
N VAL A 313 2.08 -10.34 19.59
CA VAL A 313 2.05 -10.28 21.06
C VAL A 313 3.41 -10.70 21.63
N ILE A 314 3.98 -11.77 21.06
CA ILE A 314 5.34 -12.25 21.35
C ILE A 314 6.07 -12.29 20.00
N TYR A 315 7.10 -11.44 19.87
CA TYR A 315 7.79 -11.20 18.61
C TYR A 315 8.21 -12.49 17.92
N ASN A 316 7.86 -12.64 16.64
CA ASN A 316 8.17 -13.80 15.79
C ASN A 316 7.64 -15.16 16.28
N TYR A 317 6.76 -15.20 17.29
CA TYR A 317 6.17 -16.43 17.83
C TYR A 317 4.63 -16.42 17.72
N MET A 318 3.98 -15.33 18.10
CA MET A 318 2.52 -15.23 18.17
C MET A 318 2.02 -13.85 17.72
N TYR A 319 1.10 -13.82 16.77
CA TYR A 319 0.45 -12.61 16.28
C TYR A 319 -0.54 -12.00 17.29
N SER A 320 -0.88 -10.72 17.09
CA SER A 320 -1.83 -9.97 17.93
C SER A 320 -3.22 -10.60 18.04
N ASN A 321 -3.61 -11.43 17.06
CA ASN A 321 -4.84 -12.22 17.06
C ASN A 321 -4.66 -13.63 17.66
N SER A 322 -3.59 -13.86 18.41
CA SER A 322 -3.26 -15.14 19.08
C SER A 322 -2.93 -16.31 18.13
N ILE A 323 -2.75 -16.09 16.84
CA ILE A 323 -2.31 -17.15 15.92
C ILE A 323 -0.79 -17.35 16.08
N LEU A 324 -0.35 -18.61 16.21
CA LEU A 324 1.08 -18.93 16.22
C LEU A 324 1.64 -18.84 14.81
N LYS A 325 2.86 -18.30 14.68
CA LYS A 325 3.54 -18.20 13.38
C LYS A 325 3.73 -19.58 12.72
N SER A 326 3.98 -20.60 13.53
CA SER A 326 4.14 -22.00 13.07
C SER A 326 2.86 -22.60 12.47
N ASP A 327 1.68 -22.11 12.84
CA ASP A 327 0.41 -22.71 12.45
C ASP A 327 -0.12 -22.12 11.13
N VAL A 328 0.44 -21.00 10.65
CA VAL A 328 -0.07 -20.24 9.50
C VAL A 328 -0.19 -21.10 8.25
N GLU A 329 0.85 -21.86 7.90
CA GLU A 329 0.86 -22.69 6.69
C GLU A 329 -0.22 -23.78 6.76
N LYS A 330 -0.31 -24.47 7.90
CA LYS A 330 -1.34 -25.49 8.15
C LYS A 330 -2.74 -24.89 8.03
N LEU A 331 -3.00 -23.76 8.68
CA LEU A 331 -4.31 -23.11 8.70
C LEU A 331 -4.72 -22.56 7.33
N ASN A 332 -3.77 -22.04 6.56
CA ASN A 332 -4.03 -21.62 5.17
C ASN A 332 -4.43 -22.80 4.27
N LYS A 333 -3.87 -23.99 4.52
CA LYS A 333 -4.16 -25.21 3.75
C LYS A 333 -5.46 -25.90 4.18
N GLU A 334 -5.68 -26.05 5.49
CA GLU A 334 -6.79 -26.84 6.03
C GLU A 334 -8.06 -26.03 6.33
N GLY A 335 -7.93 -24.70 6.47
CA GLY A 335 -9.00 -23.81 6.92
C GLY A 335 -8.84 -23.40 8.38
N PHE A 336 -8.98 -22.10 8.63
CA PHE A 336 -8.90 -21.52 9.96
C PHE A 336 -10.10 -21.91 10.83
N LEU A 337 -11.32 -21.81 10.30
CA LEU A 337 -12.55 -22.09 11.05
C LEU A 337 -12.66 -23.57 11.42
N LYS A 338 -12.27 -24.45 10.49
CA LYS A 338 -12.17 -25.89 10.72
C LYS A 338 -11.30 -26.23 11.94
N ASN A 339 -10.19 -25.52 12.10
CA ASN A 339 -9.21 -25.68 13.18
C ASN A 339 -9.49 -24.78 14.42
N SER A 340 -10.65 -24.13 14.50
CA SER A 340 -11.01 -23.24 15.60
C SER A 340 -12.12 -23.85 16.44
N ASP A 341 -11.81 -24.31 17.66
CA ASP A 341 -12.75 -25.07 18.51
C ASP A 341 -14.05 -24.30 18.79
N TRP A 342 -13.95 -22.98 18.93
CA TRP A 342 -15.06 -22.07 19.25
C TRP A 342 -15.84 -21.55 18.04
N SER A 343 -15.48 -21.99 16.83
CA SER A 343 -16.22 -21.67 15.61
C SER A 343 -17.41 -22.61 15.44
N LYS A 344 -18.60 -22.07 15.14
CA LYS A 344 -19.78 -22.88 14.82
C LYS A 344 -19.73 -23.39 13.37
N ILE A 345 -19.02 -22.69 12.50
CA ILE A 345 -18.93 -22.98 11.07
C ILE A 345 -17.60 -23.66 10.76
N LYS A 346 -17.60 -24.97 10.50
CA LYS A 346 -16.36 -25.69 10.15
C LYS A 346 -16.05 -25.72 8.66
N GLU A 347 -17.05 -25.45 7.84
CA GLU A 347 -16.94 -25.46 6.39
C GLU A 347 -17.78 -24.32 5.79
N VAL A 348 -17.17 -23.57 4.88
CA VAL A 348 -17.80 -22.42 4.23
C VAL A 348 -18.51 -22.86 2.96
N ASN A 349 -19.78 -22.50 2.83
CA ASN A 349 -20.61 -22.73 1.67
C ASN A 349 -21.40 -21.46 1.31
N LYS A 350 -22.19 -21.52 0.23
CA LYS A 350 -22.93 -20.35 -0.27
C LYS A 350 -23.96 -19.79 0.72
N THR A 351 -24.54 -20.64 1.57
CA THR A 351 -25.61 -20.24 2.51
C THR A 351 -25.08 -19.61 3.79
N ASN A 352 -23.86 -19.95 4.21
CA ASN A 352 -23.24 -19.45 5.44
C ASN A 352 -22.08 -18.47 5.20
N LEU A 353 -21.84 -18.04 3.95
CA LEU A 353 -20.69 -17.22 3.55
C LEU A 353 -20.50 -15.97 4.43
N VAL A 354 -21.57 -15.20 4.63
CA VAL A 354 -21.53 -13.96 5.42
C VAL A 354 -21.31 -14.24 6.92
N GLU A 355 -21.98 -15.26 7.46
CA GLU A 355 -21.83 -15.63 8.88
C GLU A 355 -20.42 -16.19 9.16
N ALA A 356 -19.86 -16.98 8.23
CA ALA A 356 -18.48 -17.44 8.30
C ALA A 356 -17.50 -16.26 8.29
N GLY A 357 -17.76 -15.25 7.45
CA GLY A 357 -17.00 -14.01 7.42
C GLY A 357 -17.05 -13.24 8.74
N LYS A 358 -18.21 -13.21 9.39
CA LYS A 358 -18.40 -12.60 10.72
C LYS A 358 -17.59 -13.31 11.80
N GLU A 359 -17.60 -14.65 11.81
CA GLU A 359 -16.75 -15.42 12.73
C GLU A 359 -15.26 -15.17 12.46
N LEU A 360 -14.82 -15.14 11.20
CA LEU A 360 -13.43 -14.81 10.84
C LEU A 360 -13.03 -13.41 11.32
N PHE A 361 -13.91 -12.41 11.15
CA PHE A 361 -13.66 -11.06 11.67
C PHE A 361 -13.50 -11.07 13.19
N ALA A 362 -14.36 -11.82 13.90
CA ALA A 362 -14.26 -11.97 15.34
C ALA A 362 -12.93 -12.58 15.76
N PHE A 363 -12.53 -13.71 15.15
CA PHE A 363 -11.32 -14.43 15.51
C PHE A 363 -10.02 -13.71 15.14
N GLN A 364 -9.98 -13.06 13.99
CA GLN A 364 -8.71 -12.57 13.44
C GLN A 364 -8.56 -11.06 13.48
N CYS A 365 -9.66 -10.30 13.52
CA CYS A 365 -9.63 -8.86 13.37
C CYS A 365 -10.01 -8.11 14.65
N MET A 366 -10.98 -8.63 15.43
CA MET A 366 -11.50 -7.92 16.62
C MET A 366 -10.50 -7.79 17.79
N SER A 367 -9.39 -8.54 17.77
CA SER A 367 -8.29 -8.31 18.71
C SER A 367 -7.66 -6.92 18.55
N CYS A 368 -7.76 -6.34 17.35
CA CYS A 368 -7.15 -5.06 17.00
C CYS A 368 -8.17 -4.01 16.53
N HIS A 369 -9.27 -4.44 15.91
CA HIS A 369 -10.26 -3.57 15.27
C HIS A 369 -11.61 -3.60 15.98
N THR A 370 -12.15 -2.42 16.21
CA THR A 370 -13.57 -2.22 16.55
C THR A 370 -14.41 -2.20 15.27
N TYR A 371 -15.75 -2.23 15.38
CA TYR A 371 -16.60 -1.99 14.20
C TYR A 371 -16.49 -0.53 13.75
N ASN A 372 -16.91 0.41 14.62
CA ASN A 372 -16.97 1.86 14.35
C ASN A 372 -16.22 2.72 15.40
N GLY A 373 -15.56 2.10 16.38
CA GLY A 373 -14.88 2.79 17.48
C GLY A 373 -13.45 3.29 17.19
N TYR A 374 -12.61 3.34 18.24
CA TYR A 374 -11.22 3.88 18.25
C TYR A 374 -10.30 3.32 17.15
N ASN A 375 -10.56 2.11 16.65
CA ASN A 375 -9.88 1.56 15.49
C ASN A 375 -10.86 0.84 14.54
N GLY A 376 -11.96 1.53 14.22
CA GLY A 376 -13.07 1.03 13.41
C GLY A 376 -12.65 0.49 12.05
N ILE A 377 -13.06 -0.73 11.72
CA ILE A 377 -12.83 -1.31 10.39
C ILE A 377 -13.71 -0.66 9.32
N TYR A 378 -14.92 -0.18 9.66
CA TYR A 378 -15.87 0.39 8.72
C TYR A 378 -15.24 1.51 7.88
N LYS A 379 -14.75 2.58 8.53
CA LYS A 379 -14.11 3.72 7.85
C LYS A 379 -12.87 3.32 7.05
N ARG A 380 -12.20 2.22 7.41
CA ARG A 380 -10.99 1.74 6.73
C ARG A 380 -11.30 0.97 5.44
N THR A 381 -12.50 0.40 5.32
CA THR A 381 -12.95 -0.41 4.17
C THR A 381 -14.11 0.21 3.39
N GLU A 382 -14.64 1.35 3.84
CA GLU A 382 -15.73 2.10 3.20
C GLU A 382 -15.42 2.46 1.74
N SER A 383 -14.17 2.80 1.43
CA SER A 383 -13.72 3.15 0.09
C SER A 383 -13.43 1.96 -0.83
N LEU A 384 -13.60 0.72 -0.36
CA LEU A 384 -13.20 -0.49 -1.08
C LEU A 384 -14.37 -1.40 -1.37
N THR A 385 -14.54 -1.87 -2.60
CA THR A 385 -15.55 -2.90 -2.96
C THR A 385 -15.29 -4.24 -2.26
N GLU A 386 -16.20 -5.22 -2.40
CA GLU A 386 -15.93 -6.59 -1.92
C GLU A 386 -14.63 -7.16 -2.48
N ARG A 387 -14.37 -6.96 -3.77
CA ARG A 387 -13.12 -7.39 -4.42
C ARG A 387 -11.92 -6.61 -3.91
N GLY A 388 -12.07 -5.31 -3.67
CA GLY A 388 -11.03 -4.47 -3.07
C GLY A 388 -10.66 -4.93 -1.65
N ILE A 389 -11.64 -5.35 -0.85
CA ILE A 389 -11.42 -5.91 0.48
C ILE A 389 -10.71 -7.27 0.38
N GLU A 390 -11.12 -8.14 -0.55
CA GLU A 390 -10.43 -9.43 -0.77
C GLU A 390 -8.96 -9.24 -1.18
N ALA A 391 -8.68 -8.27 -2.07
CA ALA A 391 -7.33 -7.89 -2.47
C ALA A 391 -6.53 -7.34 -1.26
N LEU A 392 -7.14 -6.46 -0.46
CA LEU A 392 -6.55 -5.95 0.78
C LEU A 392 -6.15 -7.09 1.71
N LEU A 393 -7.04 -8.06 1.95
CA LEU A 393 -6.79 -9.23 2.80
C LEU A 393 -5.62 -10.09 2.26
N THR A 394 -5.48 -10.19 0.94
CA THR A 394 -4.38 -10.91 0.28
C THR A 394 -3.01 -10.23 0.48
N GLY A 395 -3.00 -8.90 0.57
CA GLY A 395 -1.78 -8.10 0.79
C GLY A 395 -1.45 -7.82 2.26
N LEU A 396 -2.31 -8.19 3.21
CA LEU A 396 -2.05 -7.98 4.64
C LEU A 396 -0.73 -8.63 5.07
N GLY A 397 0.09 -7.90 5.82
CA GLY A 397 1.40 -8.35 6.27
C GLY A 397 2.53 -8.23 5.24
N LYS A 398 2.27 -7.88 3.97
CA LYS A 398 3.30 -7.68 2.94
C LYS A 398 3.82 -6.25 2.91
N THR A 399 2.99 -5.32 2.43
CA THR A 399 3.31 -3.88 2.33
C THR A 399 3.20 -3.17 3.68
N ASN A 400 2.23 -3.60 4.48
CA ASN A 400 1.99 -3.13 5.84
C ASN A 400 2.29 -4.27 6.82
N ARG A 401 3.49 -4.24 7.40
CA ARG A 401 3.95 -5.25 8.38
C ARG A 401 3.42 -4.99 9.80
N TYR A 402 2.78 -3.85 10.06
CA TYR A 402 2.16 -3.55 11.36
C TYR A 402 0.96 -4.45 11.65
N MET A 403 0.29 -4.97 10.63
CA MET A 403 -0.85 -5.88 10.75
C MET A 403 -0.44 -7.33 10.50
N PRO A 404 -1.01 -8.31 11.22
CA PRO A 404 -0.79 -9.72 10.91
C PRO A 404 -1.38 -10.06 9.52
N PRO A 405 -0.83 -11.08 8.83
CA PRO A 405 -1.43 -11.58 7.60
C PRO A 405 -2.80 -12.19 7.89
N PHE A 406 -3.68 -12.21 6.89
CA PHE A 406 -4.88 -13.03 6.94
C PHE A 406 -4.48 -14.52 6.93
N VAL A 407 -5.10 -15.32 7.79
CA VAL A 407 -4.82 -16.76 7.90
C VAL A 407 -6.09 -17.55 7.62
N GLY A 408 -6.11 -18.32 6.54
CA GLY A 408 -7.26 -19.10 6.11
C GLY A 408 -7.24 -19.40 4.62
N THR A 409 -8.17 -20.23 4.17
CA THR A 409 -8.30 -20.60 2.76
C THR A 409 -8.79 -19.41 1.91
N GLU A 410 -8.69 -19.52 0.59
CA GLU A 410 -9.28 -18.53 -0.33
C GLU A 410 -10.79 -18.37 -0.12
N VAL A 411 -11.50 -19.45 0.17
CA VAL A 411 -12.95 -19.42 0.42
C VAL A 411 -13.27 -18.67 1.71
N GLU A 412 -12.49 -18.87 2.77
CA GLU A 412 -12.60 -18.11 4.02
C GLU A 412 -12.26 -16.62 3.81
N ARG A 413 -11.25 -16.31 2.99
CA ARG A 413 -10.94 -14.92 2.63
C ARG A 413 -12.11 -14.22 1.95
N LYS A 414 -12.75 -14.92 1.00
CA LYS A 414 -13.97 -14.45 0.33
C LYS A 414 -15.15 -14.31 1.28
N ALA A 415 -15.26 -15.19 2.28
CA ALA A 415 -16.27 -15.08 3.33
C ALA A 415 -16.10 -13.79 4.14
N LEU A 416 -14.87 -13.50 4.58
CA LEU A 416 -14.56 -12.27 5.31
C LEU A 416 -14.80 -11.01 4.46
N SER A 417 -14.41 -11.01 3.17
CA SER A 417 -14.70 -9.87 2.30
C SER A 417 -16.20 -9.68 2.07
N ALA A 418 -16.96 -10.77 1.91
CA ALA A 418 -18.41 -10.72 1.75
C ALA A 418 -19.10 -10.17 3.01
N TYR A 419 -18.68 -10.58 4.21
CA TYR A 419 -19.19 -9.99 5.46
C TYR A 419 -18.92 -8.49 5.54
N LEU A 420 -17.67 -8.07 5.31
CA LEU A 420 -17.30 -6.66 5.39
C LEU A 420 -18.00 -5.82 4.32
N ALA A 421 -18.22 -6.33 3.12
CA ALA A 421 -18.87 -5.57 2.06
C ALA A 421 -20.40 -5.58 2.16
N ARG A 422 -21.01 -6.74 2.40
CA ARG A 422 -22.48 -6.92 2.27
C ARG A 422 -23.21 -6.65 3.58
N ASP A 423 -22.70 -7.15 4.70
CA ASP A 423 -23.35 -6.97 6.00
C ASP A 423 -22.92 -5.65 6.64
N LEU A 424 -21.61 -5.41 6.76
CA LEU A 424 -21.11 -4.21 7.42
C LEU A 424 -21.34 -2.93 6.58
N HIS A 425 -21.14 -2.99 5.26
CA HIS A 425 -21.31 -1.83 4.35
C HIS A 425 -22.64 -1.83 3.57
N GLY A 426 -23.47 -2.87 3.68
CA GLY A 426 -24.76 -2.92 2.99
C GLY A 426 -24.67 -3.04 1.46
N ARG A 427 -23.54 -3.47 0.90
CA ARG A 427 -23.34 -3.47 -0.56
C ARG A 427 -24.00 -4.64 -1.26
N SER A 428 -24.54 -4.37 -2.44
CA SER A 428 -25.10 -5.38 -3.34
C SER A 428 -24.00 -6.18 -4.04
N ILE A 429 -24.33 -7.42 -4.39
CA ILE A 429 -23.48 -8.26 -5.24
C ILE A 429 -23.49 -7.69 -6.66
N VAL A 430 -22.31 -7.38 -7.20
CA VAL A 430 -22.17 -7.02 -8.61
C VAL A 430 -22.06 -8.31 -9.41
N GLU A 431 -23.02 -8.56 -10.29
CA GLU A 431 -23.00 -9.74 -11.16
C GLU A 431 -21.97 -9.56 -12.29
N ASP A 432 -21.10 -10.55 -12.48
CA ASP A 432 -20.13 -10.60 -13.56
C ASP A 432 -20.76 -11.20 -14.84
N LYS A 433 -21.66 -10.43 -15.44
CA LYS A 433 -22.37 -10.77 -16.69
C LYS A 433 -21.67 -10.19 -17.91
N GLU A 434 -21.70 -10.95 -19.01
CA GLU A 434 -21.24 -10.47 -20.30
C GLU A 434 -22.13 -9.32 -20.79
N ILE A 435 -21.48 -8.26 -21.28
CA ILE A 435 -22.17 -7.06 -21.74
C ILE A 435 -22.33 -7.15 -23.26
N GLU A 436 -23.58 -7.20 -23.72
CA GLU A 436 -23.89 -7.01 -25.14
C GLU A 436 -23.55 -5.58 -25.57
N VAL A 437 -22.94 -5.45 -26.75
CA VAL A 437 -22.58 -4.17 -27.36
C VAL A 437 -23.40 -3.92 -28.61
N ASP A 438 -23.69 -2.65 -28.88
CA ASP A 438 -24.34 -2.21 -30.11
C ASP A 438 -23.36 -2.37 -31.27
N LYS A 439 -23.52 -3.43 -32.06
CA LYS A 439 -22.70 -3.68 -33.25
C LYS A 439 -22.94 -2.61 -34.31
N GLU A 440 -21.85 -2.23 -34.96
CA GLU A 440 -21.81 -1.20 -35.99
C GLU A 440 -20.86 -1.67 -37.10
N GLU A 441 -21.43 -2.29 -38.12
CA GLU A 441 -20.67 -2.74 -39.28
C GLU A 441 -20.23 -1.53 -40.12
N VAL A 442 -18.94 -1.49 -40.44
CA VAL A 442 -18.34 -0.45 -41.26
C VAL A 442 -17.82 -1.10 -42.53
N SER A 443 -18.32 -0.65 -43.68
CA SER A 443 -17.83 -1.15 -44.96
C SER A 443 -16.41 -0.64 -45.25
N PRO A 444 -15.51 -1.52 -45.75
CA PRO A 444 -14.21 -1.12 -46.28
C PRO A 444 -14.35 -0.04 -47.37
N SER A 445 -13.28 0.72 -47.61
CA SER A 445 -13.23 1.63 -48.76
C SER A 445 -13.10 0.83 -50.07
N TYR A 446 -13.46 1.45 -51.20
CA TYR A 446 -13.32 0.82 -52.51
C TYR A 446 -11.85 0.72 -52.91
N PHE A 447 -11.48 -0.42 -53.50
CA PHE A 447 -10.18 -0.65 -54.12
C PHE A 447 -10.35 -1.60 -55.31
N ASP A 448 -9.69 -1.28 -56.42
CA ASP A 448 -9.66 -2.12 -57.62
C ASP A 448 -8.20 -2.45 -57.96
N SER A 449 -7.86 -3.74 -57.87
CA SER A 449 -6.50 -4.22 -58.13
C SER A 449 -6.05 -4.01 -59.57
N ASP A 450 -6.94 -3.84 -60.54
CA ASP A 450 -6.55 -3.70 -61.95
C ASP A 450 -6.37 -2.24 -62.36
N SER A 451 -7.12 -1.31 -61.76
CA SER A 451 -7.08 0.11 -62.14
C SER A 451 -6.39 1.05 -61.13
N SER A 452 -6.35 0.70 -59.84
CA SER A 452 -5.82 1.60 -58.80
C SER A 452 -4.30 1.74 -58.95
N LYS A 453 -3.76 2.96 -58.93
CA LYS A 453 -2.30 3.19 -59.02
C LYS A 453 -1.61 3.23 -57.66
N TYR A 454 -2.38 3.37 -56.58
CA TYR A 454 -1.87 3.56 -55.23
C TYR A 454 -2.59 2.63 -54.24
N ALA A 455 -1.90 2.27 -53.17
CA ALA A 455 -2.46 1.62 -52.00
C ALA A 455 -2.06 2.44 -50.76
N LEU A 456 -3.04 2.84 -49.95
CA LEU A 456 -2.84 3.67 -48.77
C LEU A 456 -3.10 2.85 -47.51
N PHE A 457 -2.07 2.69 -46.69
CA PHE A 457 -2.20 2.00 -45.42
C PHE A 457 -2.12 2.99 -44.27
N ALA A 458 -2.99 2.82 -43.27
CA ALA A 458 -2.97 3.63 -42.05
C ALA A 458 -3.11 2.75 -40.80
N PHE A 459 -2.49 3.13 -39.70
CA PHE A 459 -2.46 2.34 -38.46
C PHE A 459 -2.23 3.23 -37.25
N ASN A 460 -2.59 2.74 -36.07
CA ASN A 460 -2.24 3.38 -34.80
C ASN A 460 -0.97 2.77 -34.23
N ASP A 461 -0.21 3.57 -33.48
CA ASP A 461 1.00 3.11 -32.79
C ASP A 461 0.68 2.16 -31.61
N LEU A 462 -0.54 2.23 -31.09
CA LEU A 462 -1.08 1.40 -30.01
C LEU A 462 -2.34 0.66 -30.44
N GLY A 463 -2.55 -0.52 -29.86
CA GLY A 463 -3.80 -1.28 -30.02
C GLY A 463 -5.00 -0.70 -29.28
N MET A 464 -4.76 0.09 -28.24
CA MET A 464 -5.78 0.74 -27.44
C MET A 464 -5.14 1.90 -26.66
N HIS A 465 -5.61 3.12 -26.88
CA HIS A 465 -5.19 4.28 -26.09
C HIS A 465 -6.13 4.50 -24.90
N CYS A 466 -5.65 4.17 -23.70
CA CYS A 466 -6.41 4.40 -22.47
C CYS A 466 -6.30 5.87 -22.05
N ILE A 467 -7.40 6.48 -21.63
CA ILE A 467 -7.41 7.89 -21.19
C ILE A 467 -8.01 8.04 -19.79
N SER A 468 -7.55 9.04 -19.05
CA SER A 468 -8.32 9.58 -17.92
C SER A 468 -9.46 10.44 -18.47
N ASP A 469 -10.64 10.29 -17.90
CA ASP A 469 -11.83 11.04 -18.30
C ASP A 469 -12.48 11.79 -17.13
N ASN A 470 -11.75 11.92 -16.03
CA ASN A 470 -12.11 12.70 -14.85
C ASN A 470 -10.93 13.56 -14.39
N ASP A 471 -10.46 14.43 -15.29
CA ASP A 471 -9.31 15.32 -15.08
C ASP A 471 -9.54 16.34 -13.97
N LYS A 472 -10.79 16.53 -13.52
CA LYS A 472 -11.15 17.30 -12.33
C LYS A 472 -10.44 16.84 -11.06
N PHE A 473 -10.12 15.55 -10.94
CA PHE A 473 -9.42 15.01 -9.77
C PHE A 473 -7.95 14.72 -10.02
N TRP A 474 -7.66 14.02 -11.12
CA TRP A 474 -6.30 13.68 -11.52
C TRP A 474 -6.30 13.18 -12.95
N SER A 475 -5.14 13.22 -13.58
CA SER A 475 -4.94 12.76 -14.94
C SER A 475 -3.75 11.82 -15.03
N PHE A 476 -3.80 10.87 -15.96
CA PHE A 476 -2.66 10.01 -16.28
C PHE A 476 -2.41 9.90 -17.78
N LEU A 477 -3.44 9.91 -18.63
CA LEU A 477 -3.25 9.92 -20.07
C LEU A 477 -4.31 10.79 -20.73
N PRO A 478 -3.92 11.77 -21.55
CA PRO A 478 -4.86 12.64 -22.23
C PRO A 478 -5.48 11.93 -23.44
N PRO A 479 -6.61 12.42 -23.97
CA PRO A 479 -7.06 12.11 -25.33
C PRO A 479 -5.96 12.41 -26.35
N ALA A 480 -5.27 11.38 -26.86
CA ALA A 480 -4.05 11.56 -27.65
C ALA A 480 -3.66 10.35 -28.52
N ASN A 481 -4.54 9.87 -29.40
CA ASN A 481 -4.19 8.83 -30.36
C ASN A 481 -3.10 9.31 -31.35
N SER A 482 -2.25 8.40 -31.82
CA SER A 482 -1.26 8.66 -32.87
C SER A 482 -1.50 7.74 -34.05
N MET A 483 -1.80 8.33 -35.21
CA MET A 483 -2.03 7.62 -36.45
C MET A 483 -0.86 7.83 -37.41
N LEU A 484 -0.48 6.76 -38.10
CA LEU A 484 0.60 6.71 -39.07
C LEU A 484 0.05 6.18 -40.39
N ALA A 485 0.68 6.55 -41.51
CA ALA A 485 0.28 6.11 -42.84
C ALA A 485 1.47 5.92 -43.80
N GLN A 486 1.36 4.93 -44.69
CA GLN A 486 2.27 4.71 -45.82
C GLN A 486 1.47 4.66 -47.12
N LEU A 487 1.80 5.55 -48.06
CA LEU A 487 1.25 5.55 -49.41
C LEU A 487 2.22 4.80 -50.33
N ILE A 488 1.74 3.71 -50.94
CA ILE A 488 2.53 2.89 -51.85
C ILE A 488 2.03 3.13 -53.27
N LYS A 489 2.92 3.59 -54.14
CA LYS A 489 2.68 3.61 -55.59
C LYS A 489 2.92 2.20 -56.12
N ARG A 490 1.89 1.64 -56.75
CA ARG A 490 1.90 0.28 -57.27
C ARG A 490 2.77 0.21 -58.53
N GLY A 491 3.48 -0.90 -58.69
CA GLY A 491 4.37 -1.14 -59.84
C GLY A 491 5.03 -2.51 -59.74
N GLU A 492 5.86 -2.90 -60.72
CA GLU A 492 6.63 -4.15 -60.60
C GLU A 492 7.53 -4.13 -59.37
N LYS A 493 8.15 -2.97 -59.13
CA LYS A 493 8.82 -2.59 -57.90
C LYS A 493 8.04 -1.41 -57.29
N PRO A 494 7.20 -1.66 -56.28
CA PRO A 494 6.43 -0.61 -55.63
C PRO A 494 7.33 0.41 -54.93
N GLU A 495 6.85 1.65 -54.83
CA GLU A 495 7.59 2.76 -54.22
C GLU A 495 6.77 3.39 -53.10
N ILE A 496 7.39 3.68 -51.96
CA ILE A 496 6.76 4.45 -50.88
C ILE A 496 6.85 5.93 -51.23
N ILE A 497 5.70 6.60 -51.31
CA ILE A 497 5.60 8.01 -51.69
C ILE A 497 5.51 8.87 -50.44
N THR A 498 6.45 9.81 -50.28
CA THR A 498 6.47 10.77 -49.16
C THR A 498 6.49 12.23 -49.61
N GLU A 499 6.49 12.49 -50.91
CA GLU A 499 6.58 13.83 -51.51
C GLU A 499 5.50 14.02 -52.58
N GLY A 500 5.17 15.27 -52.88
CA GLY A 500 4.15 15.62 -53.89
C GLY A 500 2.71 15.23 -53.52
N VAL A 501 2.48 14.76 -52.29
CA VAL A 501 1.17 14.30 -51.80
C VAL A 501 0.78 15.00 -50.50
N GLU A 502 -0.53 15.09 -50.28
CA GLU A 502 -1.18 15.56 -49.05
C GLU A 502 -2.01 14.42 -48.48
N ILE A 503 -1.77 14.02 -47.24
CA ILE A 503 -2.55 12.98 -46.58
C ILE A 503 -3.50 13.65 -45.59
N ARG A 504 -4.81 13.48 -45.78
CA ARG A 504 -5.85 14.01 -44.90
C ARG A 504 -6.47 12.90 -44.06
N PHE A 505 -6.90 13.25 -42.86
CA PHE A 505 -7.67 12.36 -41.99
C PHE A 505 -8.94 13.06 -41.50
N ARG A 506 -9.99 12.29 -41.27
CA ARG A 506 -11.24 12.76 -40.67
C ARG A 506 -11.92 11.67 -39.86
N ALA A 507 -12.33 11.99 -38.64
CA ALA A 507 -13.13 11.11 -37.80
C ALA A 507 -14.54 10.88 -38.41
N GLN A 508 -15.15 9.73 -38.11
CA GLN A 508 -16.59 9.55 -38.34
C GLN A 508 -17.40 10.64 -37.61
N GLU A 509 -18.51 11.09 -38.23
CA GLU A 509 -19.28 12.27 -37.81
C GLU A 509 -19.65 12.30 -36.32
N ASP A 510 -20.00 11.15 -35.75
CA ASP A 510 -20.37 11.00 -34.33
C ASP A 510 -19.25 11.30 -33.33
N TYR A 511 -17.99 11.38 -33.78
CA TYR A 511 -16.79 11.66 -32.97
C TYR A 511 -16.21 13.05 -33.21
N SER A 512 -16.91 13.91 -33.95
CA SER A 512 -16.43 15.25 -34.34
C SER A 512 -16.27 16.25 -33.18
N ASN A 513 -16.85 15.98 -32.01
CA ASN A 513 -16.81 16.91 -30.87
C ASN A 513 -16.51 16.22 -29.52
N PRO A 514 -15.29 15.70 -29.33
CA PRO A 514 -14.92 14.96 -28.12
C PRO A 514 -14.99 15.81 -26.83
N SER A 515 -14.84 17.13 -26.93
CA SER A 515 -14.89 18.05 -25.77
C SER A 515 -16.25 18.22 -25.12
N GLN A 516 -17.30 17.66 -25.71
CA GLN A 516 -18.63 17.60 -25.09
C GLN A 516 -18.75 16.54 -23.99
N TYR A 517 -17.83 15.57 -23.92
CA TYR A 517 -18.01 14.36 -23.10
C TYR A 517 -17.01 14.19 -21.97
N VAL A 518 -15.90 14.94 -21.98
CA VAL A 518 -14.82 14.87 -21.00
C VAL A 518 -14.26 16.27 -20.67
N ASP A 519 -13.77 16.42 -19.45
CA ASP A 519 -13.36 17.71 -18.88
C ASP A 519 -11.88 18.05 -19.16
N PHE A 520 -11.17 17.23 -19.93
CA PHE A 520 -9.73 17.36 -20.23
C PHE A 520 -9.29 18.80 -20.58
N TRP A 521 -10.03 19.47 -21.46
CA TRP A 521 -9.71 20.83 -21.91
C TRP A 521 -9.89 21.89 -20.82
N ASP A 522 -10.79 21.66 -19.87
CA ASP A 522 -11.05 22.62 -18.78
C ASP A 522 -9.91 22.60 -17.74
N TYR A 523 -9.17 21.48 -17.67
CA TYR A 523 -8.05 21.28 -16.75
C TYR A 523 -6.68 21.22 -17.43
N SER A 524 -6.59 21.37 -18.76
CA SER A 524 -5.34 21.17 -19.51
C SER A 524 -4.22 22.13 -19.09
N GLU A 525 -4.58 23.37 -18.72
CA GLU A 525 -3.63 24.37 -18.25
C GLU A 525 -3.02 23.97 -16.90
N VAL A 526 -3.84 23.52 -15.96
CA VAL A 526 -3.40 23.12 -14.61
C VAL A 526 -2.63 21.80 -14.64
N VAL A 527 -3.11 20.83 -15.41
CA VAL A 527 -2.56 19.46 -15.43
C VAL A 527 -1.34 19.33 -16.36
N TYR A 528 -1.39 19.97 -17.53
CA TYR A 528 -0.36 19.83 -18.57
C TYR A 528 0.44 21.12 -18.82
N GLY A 529 0.17 22.20 -18.08
CA GLY A 529 0.88 23.47 -18.22
C GLY A 529 0.55 24.23 -19.51
N LYS A 530 -0.51 23.82 -20.24
CA LYS A 530 -0.90 24.43 -21.52
C LYS A 530 -2.41 24.51 -21.64
N LYS A 531 -2.94 25.73 -21.76
CA LYS A 531 -4.33 25.96 -22.13
C LYS A 531 -4.56 25.55 -23.58
N LEU A 532 -5.54 24.69 -23.81
CA LEU A 532 -5.90 24.18 -25.14
C LEU A 532 -7.29 24.67 -25.54
N ASP A 533 -7.46 24.97 -26.82
CA ASP A 533 -8.79 25.17 -27.40
C ASP A 533 -9.54 23.83 -27.43
N LYS A 534 -10.87 23.90 -27.30
CA LYS A 534 -11.76 22.72 -27.33
C LYS A 534 -11.54 21.93 -28.63
N ASN A 535 -11.52 20.60 -28.51
CA ASN A 535 -11.26 19.64 -29.60
C ASN A 535 -9.85 19.68 -30.21
N ILE A 536 -8.91 20.43 -29.64
CA ILE A 536 -7.50 20.44 -30.04
C ILE A 536 -6.68 19.62 -29.04
N GLY A 537 -5.85 18.71 -29.55
CA GLY A 537 -4.95 17.88 -28.75
C GLY A 537 -3.65 18.60 -28.37
N LEU A 538 -2.85 17.98 -27.50
CA LEU A 538 -1.65 18.60 -26.91
C LEU A 538 -0.61 19.06 -27.96
N LYS A 539 -0.54 18.36 -29.10
CA LYS A 539 0.35 18.67 -30.23
C LYS A 539 -0.31 19.53 -31.32
N GLY A 540 -1.52 20.03 -31.10
CA GLY A 540 -2.24 20.90 -32.04
C GLY A 540 -3.12 20.17 -33.06
N ALA A 541 -3.16 18.83 -33.03
CA ALA A 541 -4.03 18.05 -33.91
C ALA A 541 -5.51 18.18 -33.50
N SER A 542 -6.41 18.22 -34.49
CA SER A 542 -7.86 18.13 -34.31
C SER A 542 -8.38 16.74 -34.69
N ILE A 543 -9.69 16.50 -34.68
CA ILE A 543 -10.32 15.25 -35.17
C ILE A 543 -10.31 15.11 -36.70
N GLU A 544 -9.91 16.16 -37.41
CA GLU A 544 -9.66 16.18 -38.83
C GLU A 544 -8.46 17.09 -39.18
N GLY A 545 -7.78 16.83 -40.29
CA GLY A 545 -6.63 17.63 -40.70
C GLY A 545 -5.69 16.91 -41.64
N GLU A 546 -4.45 17.41 -41.73
CA GLU A 546 -3.37 16.84 -42.53
C GLU A 546 -2.42 16.00 -41.64
N MET A 547 -1.93 14.87 -42.17
CA MET A 547 -0.80 14.13 -41.60
C MET A 547 0.51 14.63 -42.20
N HIS A 548 1.57 14.71 -41.39
CA HIS A 548 2.86 15.26 -41.80
C HIS A 548 3.89 14.16 -42.02
N LYS A 549 4.89 14.40 -42.88
CA LYS A 549 5.99 13.44 -43.11
C LYS A 549 6.68 13.10 -41.78
N ASP A 550 6.82 11.81 -41.49
CA ASP A 550 7.44 11.34 -40.25
C ASP A 550 8.98 11.39 -40.37
N PRO A 551 9.71 11.86 -39.35
CA PRO A 551 11.16 11.91 -39.39
C PRO A 551 11.85 10.56 -39.16
N ASN A 552 11.13 9.54 -38.68
CA ASN A 552 11.71 8.26 -38.24
C ASN A 552 11.44 7.09 -39.19
N PHE A 553 10.54 7.25 -40.17
CA PHE A 553 10.28 6.24 -41.20
C PHE A 553 9.72 6.88 -42.48
N ASP A 554 9.75 6.14 -43.58
CA ASP A 554 9.18 6.59 -44.86
C ASP A 554 7.64 6.54 -44.81
N GLY A 555 7.02 7.65 -44.40
CA GLY A 555 5.57 7.80 -44.37
C GLY A 555 5.12 9.10 -43.71
N PHE A 556 3.87 9.10 -43.24
CA PHE A 556 3.20 10.24 -42.62
C PHE A 556 2.70 9.88 -41.22
N SER A 557 2.61 10.86 -40.34
CA SER A 557 2.08 10.71 -38.98
C SER A 557 1.30 11.94 -38.54
N VAL A 558 0.35 11.71 -37.64
CA VAL A 558 -0.30 12.72 -36.82
C VAL A 558 -0.33 12.23 -35.39
N HIS A 559 0.06 13.09 -34.45
CA HIS A 559 0.19 12.73 -33.04
C HIS A 559 -0.78 13.52 -32.17
N ALA A 560 -1.19 12.89 -31.06
CA ALA A 560 -2.08 13.47 -30.07
C ALA A 560 -3.42 13.95 -30.63
N VAL A 561 -4.04 13.17 -31.51
CA VAL A 561 -5.43 13.37 -31.96
C VAL A 561 -6.37 13.12 -30.77
N PRO A 562 -7.25 14.07 -30.39
CA PRO A 562 -8.00 14.00 -29.14
C PRO A 562 -9.26 13.13 -29.24
N VAL A 563 -9.08 11.83 -29.46
CA VAL A 563 -10.17 10.86 -29.62
C VAL A 563 -10.76 10.44 -28.26
N THR A 564 -12.08 10.32 -28.17
CA THR A 564 -12.80 9.79 -26.98
C THR A 564 -13.78 8.69 -27.38
N PRO A 565 -14.13 7.73 -26.48
CA PRO A 565 -15.02 6.62 -26.80
C PRO A 565 -16.51 6.95 -26.68
N TYR A 566 -16.84 8.22 -26.46
CA TYR A 566 -18.18 8.69 -26.11
C TYR A 566 -18.91 9.25 -27.31
N ARG A 567 -20.22 9.03 -27.34
CA ARG A 567 -21.12 9.50 -28.39
C ARG A 567 -22.39 10.09 -27.80
N LYS A 568 -23.18 10.76 -28.64
CA LYS A 568 -24.50 11.30 -28.30
C LYS A 568 -25.39 10.21 -27.68
N GLU A 569 -26.39 10.65 -26.91
CA GLU A 569 -27.39 9.76 -26.28
C GLU A 569 -26.78 8.71 -25.32
N GLY A 570 -25.59 8.98 -24.77
CA GLY A 570 -24.97 8.06 -23.81
C GLY A 570 -24.44 6.76 -24.43
N LYS A 571 -24.23 6.73 -25.75
CA LYS A 571 -23.59 5.61 -26.44
C LYS A 571 -22.08 5.57 -26.10
N PHE A 572 -21.53 4.36 -26.12
CA PHE A 572 -20.12 4.09 -25.83
C PHE A 572 -19.58 3.12 -26.88
N ASN A 573 -18.50 3.50 -27.53
CA ASN A 573 -17.82 2.67 -28.51
C ASN A 573 -16.32 3.03 -28.55
N PRO A 574 -15.44 2.11 -28.11
CA PRO A 574 -14.01 2.37 -27.94
C PRO A 574 -13.18 2.20 -29.22
N TYR A 575 -13.80 1.97 -30.38
CA TYR A 575 -13.07 1.79 -31.65
C TYR A 575 -13.47 2.78 -32.77
N PRO A 576 -13.46 4.10 -32.53
CA PRO A 576 -13.76 5.11 -33.55
C PRO A 576 -13.04 4.85 -34.88
N VAL A 577 -13.73 5.03 -36.01
CA VAL A 577 -13.14 4.85 -37.35
C VAL A 577 -12.83 6.21 -37.97
N PHE A 578 -11.64 6.31 -38.54
CA PHE A 578 -11.15 7.46 -39.28
C PHE A 578 -11.02 7.10 -40.75
N THR A 579 -11.39 8.04 -41.61
CA THR A 579 -11.12 7.97 -43.06
C THR A 579 -9.83 8.71 -43.35
N ILE A 580 -8.93 8.09 -44.09
CA ILE A 580 -7.63 8.63 -44.50
C ILE A 580 -7.61 8.71 -46.02
N GLU A 581 -7.23 9.86 -46.56
CA GLU A 581 -7.29 10.16 -47.99
C GLU A 581 -5.96 10.75 -48.46
N ALA A 582 -5.43 10.25 -49.57
CA ALA A 582 -4.22 10.77 -50.20
C ALA A 582 -4.58 11.60 -51.43
N TYR A 583 -4.10 12.83 -51.50
CA TYR A 583 -4.30 13.75 -52.62
C TYR A 583 -2.98 14.11 -53.30
N SER A 584 -3.00 14.30 -54.61
CA SER A 584 -1.89 14.92 -55.34
C SER A 584 -1.81 16.41 -55.04
N LYS A 585 -0.65 16.93 -54.64
CA LYS A 585 -0.44 18.37 -54.44
C LYS A 585 -0.42 19.15 -55.76
N GLU A 586 -0.14 18.48 -56.87
CA GLU A 586 -0.10 19.11 -58.19
C GLU A 586 -1.48 19.23 -58.83
N SER A 587 -2.27 18.15 -58.82
CA SER A 587 -3.57 18.10 -59.50
C SER A 587 -4.78 18.23 -58.58
N GLY A 588 -4.61 18.05 -57.26
CA GLY A 588 -5.73 17.96 -56.32
C GLY A 588 -6.55 16.67 -56.42
N GLU A 589 -6.12 15.72 -57.25
CA GLU A 589 -6.82 14.44 -57.46
C GLU A 589 -6.68 13.52 -56.24
N LEU A 590 -7.77 12.83 -55.87
CA LEU A 590 -7.76 11.77 -54.87
C LEU A 590 -7.04 10.53 -55.43
N LEU A 591 -5.90 10.18 -54.84
CA LEU A 591 -5.05 9.06 -55.26
C LEU A 591 -5.49 7.73 -54.63
N ALA A 592 -5.86 7.75 -53.36
CA ALA A 592 -6.30 6.57 -52.59
C ALA A 592 -7.07 6.99 -51.33
N THR A 593 -7.93 6.11 -50.84
CA THR A 593 -8.66 6.26 -49.58
C THR A 593 -8.63 4.96 -48.78
N THR A 594 -8.59 5.04 -47.47
CA THR A 594 -8.65 3.89 -46.56
C THR A 594 -9.36 4.27 -45.26
N LYS A 595 -9.71 3.26 -44.46
CA LYS A 595 -10.29 3.45 -43.13
C LYS A 595 -9.46 2.72 -42.07
N VAL A 596 -9.28 3.38 -40.93
CA VAL A 596 -8.51 2.85 -39.80
C VAL A 596 -9.23 3.09 -38.49
N VAL A 597 -9.13 2.15 -37.56
CA VAL A 597 -9.62 2.29 -36.19
C VAL A 597 -8.61 3.09 -35.36
N ALA A 598 -9.06 4.14 -34.66
CA ALA A 598 -8.32 4.89 -33.65
C ALA A 598 -8.83 4.54 -32.25
N PRO A 599 -8.34 3.43 -31.65
CA PRO A 599 -8.95 2.83 -30.48
C PRO A 599 -8.68 3.67 -29.22
N THR A 600 -9.72 3.91 -28.44
CA THR A 600 -9.59 4.59 -27.15
C THR A 600 -10.59 4.05 -26.15
N SER A 601 -10.21 3.91 -24.88
CA SER A 601 -11.12 3.42 -23.85
C SER A 601 -10.89 4.11 -22.51
N THR A 602 -11.99 4.27 -21.80
CA THR A 602 -12.09 4.76 -20.41
C THR A 602 -12.57 3.65 -19.47
N GLU A 603 -12.63 2.41 -19.94
CA GLU A 603 -12.99 1.24 -19.13
C GLU A 603 -11.80 0.77 -18.28
N ILE A 604 -11.19 1.71 -17.57
CA ILE A 604 -10.11 1.47 -16.60
C ILE A 604 -10.75 1.04 -15.28
N GLY A 605 -10.48 -0.20 -14.89
CA GLY A 605 -11.22 -0.90 -13.85
C GLY A 605 -10.84 -0.55 -12.42
N CYS A 606 -10.27 0.63 -12.13
CA CYS A 606 -9.94 1.04 -10.75
C CYS A 606 -11.15 0.89 -9.80
N ARG A 607 -12.35 1.13 -10.32
CA ARG A 607 -13.61 0.98 -9.58
C ARG A 607 -13.89 -0.44 -9.07
N ASN A 608 -13.27 -1.45 -9.69
CA ASN A 608 -13.43 -2.84 -9.28
C ASN A 608 -12.92 -3.08 -7.86
N CYS A 609 -11.99 -2.24 -7.38
CA CYS A 609 -11.45 -2.29 -6.02
C CYS A 609 -11.75 -1.02 -5.22
N HIS A 610 -11.80 0.15 -5.85
CA HIS A 610 -12.05 1.44 -5.21
C HIS A 610 -13.50 1.86 -5.48
N SER A 611 -14.38 1.79 -4.48
CA SER A 611 -15.83 2.01 -4.61
C SER A 611 -16.23 3.18 -5.54
N GLY A 612 -17.40 3.03 -6.17
CA GLY A 612 -17.99 4.00 -7.08
C GLY A 612 -18.52 3.36 -8.36
N ASP A 613 -19.35 4.10 -9.09
CA ASP A 613 -19.91 3.67 -10.37
C ASP A 613 -19.11 4.16 -11.57
N TRP A 614 -19.46 3.65 -12.75
CA TRP A 614 -18.94 4.19 -14.01
C TRP A 614 -19.49 5.61 -14.24
N ARG A 615 -18.60 6.56 -14.56
CA ARG A 615 -18.98 7.97 -14.79
C ARG A 615 -19.98 8.14 -15.92
N TRP A 616 -19.78 7.45 -17.04
CA TRP A 616 -20.57 7.62 -18.25
C TRP A 616 -21.71 6.60 -18.32
N ASN A 617 -22.90 6.96 -17.84
CA ASN A 617 -24.13 6.17 -17.96
C ASN A 617 -24.00 4.71 -17.51
N GLY A 618 -23.21 4.43 -16.47
CA GLY A 618 -22.99 3.05 -16.02
C GLY A 618 -22.14 2.20 -16.99
N LYS A 619 -21.48 2.81 -17.99
CA LYS A 619 -20.77 2.10 -19.06
C LYS A 619 -19.25 2.08 -18.94
N ALA A 620 -18.64 3.24 -18.70
CA ALA A 620 -17.18 3.42 -18.60
C ALA A 620 -16.83 4.71 -17.82
N GLY A 621 -15.54 4.95 -17.58
CA GLY A 621 -15.03 6.20 -16.99
C GLY A 621 -15.00 6.24 -15.46
N LEU A 622 -14.09 7.05 -14.91
CA LEU A 622 -13.87 7.14 -13.47
C LEU A 622 -14.85 8.13 -12.82
N SER A 623 -15.70 7.67 -11.90
CA SER A 623 -16.57 8.56 -11.14
C SER A 623 -15.79 9.40 -10.12
N ASP A 624 -16.39 10.51 -9.68
CA ASP A 624 -15.85 11.37 -8.63
C ASP A 624 -15.57 10.57 -7.34
N GLU A 625 -16.44 9.63 -6.99
CA GLU A 625 -16.27 8.76 -5.83
C GLU A 625 -15.04 7.86 -5.97
N THR A 626 -14.90 7.15 -7.09
CA THR A 626 -13.72 6.29 -7.33
C THR A 626 -12.43 7.11 -7.34
N SER A 627 -12.43 8.27 -8.01
CA SER A 627 -11.28 9.17 -8.05
C SER A 627 -10.88 9.67 -6.66
N THR A 628 -11.85 10.12 -5.87
CA THR A 628 -11.64 10.58 -4.49
C THR A 628 -11.11 9.46 -3.61
N ASN A 629 -11.67 8.24 -3.73
CA ASN A 629 -11.23 7.07 -2.97
C ASN A 629 -9.77 6.68 -3.27
N ILE A 630 -9.33 6.85 -4.52
CA ILE A 630 -7.93 6.62 -4.92
C ILE A 630 -7.03 7.70 -4.32
N LEU A 631 -7.37 8.98 -4.45
CA LEU A 631 -6.58 10.08 -3.89
C LEU A 631 -6.47 9.98 -2.37
N ARG A 632 -7.57 9.68 -1.68
CA ARG A 632 -7.59 9.47 -0.23
C ARG A 632 -6.69 8.32 0.22
N ALA A 633 -6.69 7.23 -0.54
CA ALA A 633 -5.80 6.11 -0.28
C ALA A 633 -4.33 6.50 -0.51
N HIS A 634 -4.05 7.24 -1.59
CA HIS A 634 -2.73 7.76 -1.90
C HIS A 634 -2.23 8.70 -0.80
N ASP A 635 -3.01 9.70 -0.41
CA ASP A 635 -2.72 10.67 0.64
C ASP A 635 -2.41 9.98 1.97
N ARG A 636 -3.26 9.03 2.37
CA ARG A 636 -3.06 8.23 3.59
C ARG A 636 -1.78 7.39 3.56
N ILE A 637 -1.37 6.90 2.40
CA ILE A 637 -0.22 5.99 2.27
C ILE A 637 1.09 6.77 2.11
N ASN A 638 1.07 7.83 1.32
CA ASN A 638 2.25 8.58 0.86
C ASN A 638 2.39 9.96 1.52
N ASN A 639 1.50 10.33 2.44
CA ASN A 639 1.49 11.63 3.13
C ASN A 639 1.44 12.81 2.17
N THR A 640 0.47 12.76 1.25
CA THR A 640 0.14 13.83 0.30
C THR A 640 -1.22 14.45 0.65
N ASN A 641 -1.60 15.53 -0.06
CA ASN A 641 -2.90 16.20 0.08
C ASN A 641 -3.61 16.34 -1.28
N LEU A 642 -3.46 15.35 -2.15
CA LEU A 642 -3.97 15.40 -3.52
C LEU A 642 -5.50 15.48 -3.57
N GLU A 643 -6.20 14.81 -2.64
CA GLU A 643 -7.67 14.89 -2.54
C GLU A 643 -8.12 16.34 -2.30
N GLU A 644 -7.53 17.01 -1.30
CA GLU A 644 -7.83 18.40 -0.97
C GLU A 644 -7.54 19.34 -2.15
N ARG A 645 -6.40 19.14 -2.82
CA ARG A 645 -6.01 19.96 -3.97
C ARG A 645 -6.96 19.81 -5.15
N ALA A 646 -7.32 18.58 -5.49
CA ALA A 646 -8.31 18.28 -6.53
C ALA A 646 -9.65 18.98 -6.24
N LEU A 647 -10.15 18.90 -5.00
CA LEU A 647 -11.38 19.56 -4.59
C LEU A 647 -11.31 21.09 -4.67
N ASN A 648 -10.11 21.66 -4.55
CA ASN A 648 -9.84 23.09 -4.73
C ASN A 648 -9.55 23.49 -6.19
N GLY A 649 -9.76 22.59 -7.16
CA GLY A 649 -9.55 22.88 -8.59
C GLY A 649 -8.09 22.79 -9.04
N GLU A 650 -7.21 22.16 -8.25
CA GLU A 650 -5.81 21.91 -8.57
C GLU A 650 -5.52 20.39 -8.77
N PRO A 651 -6.14 19.72 -9.76
CA PRO A 651 -5.85 18.33 -10.04
C PRO A 651 -4.41 18.14 -10.52
N MET A 652 -3.91 16.92 -10.34
CA MET A 652 -2.53 16.57 -10.68
C MET A 652 -2.43 15.59 -11.84
N LEU A 653 -1.43 15.83 -12.70
CA LEU A 653 -0.88 14.80 -13.56
C LEU A 653 -0.05 13.85 -12.68
N CYS A 654 -0.41 12.58 -12.59
CA CYS A 654 0.32 11.59 -11.78
C CYS A 654 1.81 11.57 -12.15
N GLN A 655 2.09 11.73 -13.44
CA GLN A 655 3.42 11.73 -14.01
C GLN A 655 4.27 12.98 -13.71
N SER A 656 3.68 14.02 -13.11
CA SER A 656 4.44 15.16 -12.59
C SER A 656 5.37 14.73 -11.43
N CYS A 657 4.94 13.75 -10.64
CA CYS A 657 5.75 13.12 -9.59
C CYS A 657 6.36 11.79 -10.04
N HIS A 658 5.70 11.04 -10.92
CA HIS A 658 6.16 9.73 -11.35
C HIS A 658 6.68 9.76 -12.80
N GLU A 659 7.99 9.60 -13.01
CA GLU A 659 8.60 9.54 -14.36
C GLU A 659 7.78 8.62 -15.30
N ASP A 660 7.57 9.02 -16.55
CA ASP A 660 6.87 8.20 -17.55
C ASP A 660 7.41 8.45 -18.98
N PRO A 661 8.09 7.47 -19.58
CA PRO A 661 8.56 7.55 -20.96
C PRO A 661 7.46 7.81 -21.99
N ALA A 662 6.21 7.40 -21.76
CA ALA A 662 5.12 7.62 -22.73
C ALA A 662 4.78 9.10 -22.91
N LEU A 663 4.83 9.89 -21.84
CA LEU A 663 4.60 11.34 -21.88
C LEU A 663 5.90 12.15 -21.92
N GLY A 664 7.06 11.49 -21.81
CA GLY A 664 8.36 12.15 -21.73
C GLY A 664 8.54 12.98 -20.45
N THR A 665 7.80 12.67 -19.38
CA THR A 665 7.88 13.39 -18.11
C THR A 665 9.08 12.92 -17.31
N LYS A 666 9.76 13.87 -16.66
CA LYS A 666 10.94 13.56 -15.82
C LYS A 666 10.55 12.99 -14.45
N GLY A 667 9.41 13.41 -13.91
CA GLY A 667 8.99 13.07 -12.55
C GLY A 667 9.98 13.49 -11.46
N ASP A 668 9.77 12.96 -10.27
CA ASP A 668 10.68 13.04 -9.13
C ASP A 668 11.64 11.83 -9.16
N VAL A 669 12.94 12.11 -9.07
CA VAL A 669 14.01 11.10 -9.20
C VAL A 669 13.97 10.04 -8.10
N ASP A 670 13.45 10.40 -6.92
CA ASP A 670 13.38 9.50 -5.77
C ASP A 670 12.13 8.60 -5.79
N ARG A 671 11.17 8.90 -6.66
CA ARG A 671 9.92 8.15 -6.80
C ARG A 671 10.01 7.11 -7.91
N LEU A 672 9.27 6.02 -7.75
CA LEU A 672 9.17 5.01 -8.81
C LEU A 672 8.55 5.62 -10.08
N ASN A 673 9.00 5.18 -11.25
CA ASN A 673 8.29 5.39 -12.51
C ASN A 673 6.78 5.05 -12.37
N PHE A 674 5.92 5.75 -13.11
CA PHE A 674 4.46 5.63 -12.95
C PHE A 674 3.95 4.18 -13.11
N SER A 675 4.35 3.49 -14.17
CA SER A 675 3.98 2.10 -14.39
C SER A 675 4.51 1.19 -13.27
N THR A 676 5.75 1.40 -12.83
CA THR A 676 6.34 0.64 -11.72
C THR A 676 5.63 0.88 -10.40
N ALA A 677 5.19 2.12 -10.13
CA ALA A 677 4.47 2.48 -8.92
C ALA A 677 3.11 1.77 -8.85
N ILE A 678 2.35 1.78 -9.95
CA ILE A 678 1.05 1.12 -10.02
C ILE A 678 1.21 -0.41 -9.94
N HIS A 679 2.01 -1.01 -10.81
CA HIS A 679 2.13 -2.47 -10.86
C HIS A 679 2.84 -3.03 -9.63
N GLY A 680 3.93 -2.39 -9.18
CA GLY A 680 4.71 -2.82 -8.01
C GLY A 680 3.90 -2.81 -6.71
N PHE A 681 3.00 -1.84 -6.55
CA PHE A 681 2.11 -1.78 -5.40
C PHE A 681 0.96 -2.79 -5.51
N HIS A 682 0.27 -2.86 -6.64
CA HIS A 682 -0.92 -3.72 -6.79
C HIS A 682 -0.57 -5.21 -6.85
N ALA A 683 0.61 -5.60 -7.34
CA ALA A 683 1.07 -6.99 -7.35
C ALA A 683 1.07 -7.61 -5.93
N GLN A 684 1.25 -6.79 -4.89
CA GLN A 684 1.24 -7.24 -3.49
C GLN A 684 -0.13 -7.80 -3.07
N TYR A 685 -1.21 -7.23 -3.64
CA TYR A 685 -2.60 -7.52 -3.31
C TYR A 685 -3.27 -8.46 -4.33
N LEU A 686 -2.73 -8.56 -5.54
CA LEU A 686 -3.33 -9.30 -6.66
C LEU A 686 -2.53 -10.54 -7.09
N ALA A 687 -1.48 -10.90 -6.36
CA ALA A 687 -0.71 -12.12 -6.62
C ALA A 687 -1.59 -13.38 -6.64
N GLY A 688 -1.29 -14.32 -7.54
CA GLY A 688 -1.98 -15.60 -7.69
C GLY A 688 -3.26 -15.54 -8.52
N THR A 689 -3.55 -14.42 -9.20
CA THR A 689 -4.81 -14.24 -9.96
C THR A 689 -4.67 -14.41 -11.47
N GLY A 690 -3.46 -14.69 -11.97
CA GLY A 690 -3.18 -14.89 -13.39
C GLY A 690 -3.55 -13.67 -14.24
N VAL A 691 -4.09 -13.92 -15.44
CA VAL A 691 -4.61 -12.87 -16.35
C VAL A 691 -5.74 -12.04 -15.73
N GLY A 692 -6.43 -12.59 -14.72
CA GLY A 692 -7.47 -11.88 -13.98
C GLY A 692 -6.99 -10.58 -13.36
N ALA A 693 -5.73 -10.50 -12.90
CA ALA A 693 -5.15 -9.24 -12.40
C ALA A 693 -5.17 -8.13 -13.45
N CYS A 694 -4.78 -8.44 -14.69
CA CYS A 694 -4.74 -7.48 -15.79
C CYS A 694 -6.14 -7.00 -16.14
N ASN A 695 -7.10 -7.93 -16.22
CA ASN A 695 -8.51 -7.65 -16.54
C ASN A 695 -9.25 -6.83 -15.48
N LEU A 696 -8.73 -6.75 -14.26
CA LEU A 696 -9.28 -5.89 -13.22
C LEU A 696 -8.99 -4.40 -13.44
N CYS A 697 -7.91 -4.07 -14.16
CA CYS A 697 -7.45 -2.67 -14.32
C CYS A 697 -7.55 -2.20 -15.77
N HIS A 698 -7.20 -3.06 -16.72
CA HIS A 698 -7.16 -2.73 -18.13
C HIS A 698 -8.49 -3.06 -18.82
N PRO A 699 -8.79 -2.41 -19.97
CA PRO A 699 -9.99 -2.67 -20.77
C PRO A 699 -9.85 -3.98 -21.55
N SER A 700 -9.59 -5.08 -20.85
CA SER A 700 -9.26 -6.41 -21.39
C SER A 700 -10.13 -7.53 -20.82
N ASN A 701 -11.09 -7.21 -19.93
CA ASN A 701 -12.04 -8.20 -19.45
C ASN A 701 -12.88 -8.72 -20.64
N PRO A 702 -12.87 -10.03 -20.94
CA PRO A 702 -13.67 -10.59 -22.03
C PRO A 702 -15.16 -10.30 -21.92
N LYS A 703 -15.69 -10.08 -20.71
CA LYS A 703 -17.09 -9.71 -20.45
C LYS A 703 -17.36 -8.20 -20.51
N GLY A 704 -16.31 -7.39 -20.56
CA GLY A 704 -16.37 -5.93 -20.65
C GLY A 704 -16.80 -5.44 -22.04
N ARG A 705 -16.99 -4.12 -22.17
CA ARG A 705 -17.36 -3.49 -23.44
C ARG A 705 -16.17 -3.37 -24.38
N SER A 706 -14.99 -3.18 -23.82
CA SER A 706 -13.73 -3.02 -24.54
C SER A 706 -12.93 -4.33 -24.52
N SER A 707 -12.16 -4.53 -25.58
CA SER A 707 -11.14 -5.57 -25.73
C SER A 707 -9.83 -4.94 -26.20
N CYS A 708 -8.87 -4.79 -25.28
CA CYS A 708 -7.53 -4.29 -25.56
C CYS A 708 -6.77 -5.26 -26.48
N SER A 709 -6.74 -6.54 -26.10
CA SER A 709 -6.33 -7.66 -26.96
C SER A 709 -7.53 -8.12 -27.76
N ARG A 710 -7.42 -8.08 -29.10
CA ARG A 710 -8.47 -8.50 -30.04
C ARG A 710 -7.95 -8.94 -31.40
N GLY A 711 -6.63 -9.01 -31.57
CA GLY A 711 -6.00 -9.48 -32.80
C GLY A 711 -6.00 -11.00 -32.91
N TYR A 712 -5.39 -11.54 -33.97
CA TYR A 712 -5.30 -12.98 -34.20
C TYR A 712 -4.66 -13.77 -33.04
N HIS A 713 -3.72 -13.17 -32.30
CA HIS A 713 -3.13 -13.81 -31.11
C HIS A 713 -4.16 -14.15 -30.03
N ASP A 714 -5.18 -13.30 -29.85
CA ASP A 714 -6.28 -13.52 -28.91
C ASP A 714 -7.13 -14.73 -29.34
N LEU A 715 -7.43 -14.82 -30.64
CA LEU A 715 -8.24 -15.90 -31.22
C LEU A 715 -7.62 -17.28 -31.07
N ILE A 716 -6.28 -17.38 -31.09
CA ILE A 716 -5.56 -18.64 -30.88
C ILE A 716 -5.32 -18.94 -29.38
N GLY A 717 -5.89 -18.14 -28.48
CA GLY A 717 -5.87 -18.37 -27.03
C GLY A 717 -4.70 -17.75 -26.27
N LEU A 718 -3.89 -16.89 -26.91
CA LEU A 718 -2.85 -16.13 -26.19
C LEU A 718 -3.49 -14.99 -25.41
N ASN A 719 -2.94 -14.71 -24.24
CA ASN A 719 -3.37 -13.61 -23.38
C ASN A 719 -2.18 -12.77 -22.90
N CYS A 720 -2.48 -11.73 -22.12
CA CYS A 720 -1.47 -10.78 -21.64
C CYS A 720 -0.29 -11.45 -20.90
N THR A 721 -0.56 -12.53 -20.17
CA THR A 721 0.45 -13.18 -19.31
C THR A 721 1.42 -14.07 -20.07
N ASP A 722 1.08 -14.46 -21.31
CA ASP A 722 1.98 -15.20 -22.19
C ASP A 722 3.10 -14.30 -22.74
N CYS A 723 2.83 -13.00 -22.88
CA CYS A 723 3.82 -12.04 -23.37
C CYS A 723 4.48 -11.23 -22.25
N HIS A 724 3.69 -10.76 -21.26
CA HIS A 724 4.16 -9.85 -20.21
C HIS A 724 4.42 -10.52 -18.86
N GLY A 725 4.06 -11.80 -18.70
CA GLY A 725 4.08 -12.52 -17.42
C GLY A 725 2.86 -12.22 -16.55
N ASN A 726 2.71 -12.93 -15.44
CA ASN A 726 1.70 -12.60 -14.44
C ASN A 726 2.03 -11.26 -13.77
N ILE A 727 1.09 -10.67 -13.01
CA ILE A 727 1.29 -9.34 -12.40
C ILE A 727 2.53 -9.29 -11.50
N GLU A 728 2.88 -10.40 -10.85
CA GLU A 728 4.09 -10.56 -10.04
C GLU A 728 5.34 -10.47 -10.91
N ASP A 729 5.40 -11.26 -11.99
CA ASP A 729 6.53 -11.28 -12.92
C ASP A 729 6.72 -9.91 -13.60
N HIS A 730 5.61 -9.32 -14.05
CA HIS A 730 5.58 -7.99 -14.65
C HIS A 730 6.10 -6.93 -13.66
N ALA A 731 5.56 -6.92 -12.43
CA ALA A 731 5.99 -5.99 -11.39
C ALA A 731 7.46 -6.18 -11.02
N ILE A 732 7.94 -7.42 -10.86
CA ILE A 732 9.36 -7.70 -10.56
C ILE A 732 10.25 -7.15 -11.67
N SER A 733 9.91 -7.37 -12.94
CA SER A 733 10.71 -6.89 -14.07
C SER A 733 10.84 -5.35 -14.11
N LEU A 734 9.76 -4.63 -13.77
CA LEU A 734 9.76 -3.16 -13.63
C LEU A 734 10.54 -2.69 -12.40
N LEU A 735 10.30 -3.32 -11.24
CA LEU A 735 10.96 -2.95 -9.99
C LEU A 735 12.47 -3.19 -10.05
N LYS A 736 12.94 -4.26 -10.72
CA LYS A 736 14.38 -4.51 -10.91
C LYS A 736 15.07 -3.37 -11.67
N MET A 737 14.40 -2.78 -12.65
CA MET A 737 14.94 -1.62 -13.37
C MET A 737 15.10 -0.41 -12.43
N GLU A 738 14.10 -0.16 -11.57
CA GLU A 738 14.16 0.94 -10.61
C GLU A 738 15.12 0.67 -9.43
N GLU A 739 15.35 -0.60 -9.08
CA GLU A 739 16.39 -1.02 -8.12
C GLU A 739 17.80 -0.77 -8.66
N ILE A 740 18.04 -1.03 -9.96
CA ILE A 740 19.31 -0.65 -10.63
C ILE A 740 19.53 0.87 -10.56
N LYS A 741 18.44 1.66 -10.66
CA LYS A 741 18.44 3.12 -10.42
C LYS A 741 18.56 3.50 -8.92
N LYS A 742 18.77 2.53 -8.01
CA LYS A 742 18.96 2.71 -6.55
C LYS A 742 17.77 3.30 -5.80
N LYS A 743 16.55 3.13 -6.29
CA LYS A 743 15.34 3.61 -5.60
C LYS A 743 14.95 2.66 -4.47
N LYS A 744 14.98 3.15 -3.22
CA LYS A 744 14.73 2.34 -2.00
C LYS A 744 13.35 1.64 -1.99
N SER A 745 12.33 2.32 -2.51
CA SER A 745 10.96 1.79 -2.60
C SER A 745 10.87 0.56 -3.50
N ALA A 746 11.73 0.45 -4.52
CA ALA A 746 11.79 -0.70 -5.41
C ALA A 746 12.23 -1.97 -4.66
N SER A 747 13.36 -1.90 -3.96
CA SER A 747 13.88 -3.02 -3.17
C SER A 747 12.90 -3.47 -2.08
N LYS A 748 12.20 -2.52 -1.45
CA LYS A 748 11.16 -2.83 -0.47
C LYS A 748 10.03 -3.67 -1.07
N LEU A 749 9.47 -3.26 -2.21
CA LEU A 749 8.39 -4.00 -2.88
C LEU A 749 8.86 -5.33 -3.50
N LEU A 750 10.11 -5.41 -3.97
CA LEU A 750 10.71 -6.65 -4.49
C LEU A 750 10.87 -7.72 -3.40
N SER A 751 11.09 -7.31 -2.14
CA SER A 751 11.34 -8.25 -1.04
C SER A 751 10.17 -9.20 -0.74
N THR A 752 8.95 -8.87 -1.18
CA THR A 752 7.72 -9.61 -0.84
C THR A 752 7.00 -10.27 -2.02
N LEU A 753 7.43 -10.01 -3.25
CA LEU A 753 6.90 -10.68 -4.46
C LEU A 753 7.70 -11.93 -4.76
N GLU A 754 7.13 -12.93 -5.41
CA GLU A 754 7.88 -14.06 -5.97
C GLU A 754 7.46 -14.25 -7.43
N PRO A 755 8.39 -14.57 -8.35
CA PRO A 755 8.06 -14.80 -9.75
C PRO A 755 7.27 -16.11 -9.91
N THR A 756 6.49 -16.19 -10.99
CA THR A 756 5.68 -17.38 -11.32
C THR A 756 6.09 -18.02 -12.64
N LYS A 757 6.71 -17.25 -13.55
CA LYS A 757 7.18 -17.73 -14.86
C LYS A 757 8.63 -18.21 -14.86
N VAL A 758 9.40 -17.87 -13.84
CA VAL A 758 10.80 -18.28 -13.67
C VAL A 758 11.08 -18.76 -12.25
N SER A 759 12.18 -19.49 -12.06
CA SER A 759 12.48 -20.13 -10.76
C SER A 759 12.91 -19.17 -9.65
N SER A 760 13.40 -17.97 -10.00
CA SER A 760 13.86 -16.99 -9.02
C SER A 760 13.93 -15.57 -9.60
N LYS A 761 13.92 -14.56 -8.73
CA LYS A 761 13.98 -13.13 -9.10
C LYS A 761 15.23 -12.77 -9.91
N SER A 762 16.34 -13.49 -9.72
CA SER A 762 17.58 -13.22 -10.46
C SER A 762 17.42 -13.51 -11.95
N GLN A 763 16.55 -14.46 -12.32
CA GLN A 763 16.26 -14.83 -13.70
C GLN A 763 15.30 -13.87 -14.42
N VAL A 764 14.63 -12.96 -13.71
CA VAL A 764 13.78 -11.94 -14.34
C VAL A 764 14.64 -10.80 -14.89
N ASN A 765 14.59 -10.55 -16.19
CA ASN A 765 15.28 -9.47 -16.87
C ASN A 765 14.57 -8.14 -16.58
N PRO A 766 15.32 -7.10 -16.16
CA PRO A 766 14.73 -5.79 -15.90
C PRO A 766 14.18 -5.19 -17.20
N ARG A 767 13.07 -4.44 -17.10
CA ARG A 767 12.50 -3.66 -18.21
C ARG A 767 12.11 -2.26 -17.76
N MET A 768 12.26 -1.30 -18.67
CA MET A 768 11.60 0.00 -18.58
C MET A 768 10.29 -0.06 -19.36
N ALA A 769 9.19 0.39 -18.75
CA ALA A 769 7.89 0.49 -19.42
C ALA A 769 8.00 1.32 -20.71
N TRP A 770 7.25 0.94 -21.75
CA TRP A 770 7.18 1.57 -23.08
C TRP A 770 8.43 1.41 -23.97
N LEU A 771 9.59 1.14 -23.38
CA LEU A 771 10.86 1.00 -24.13
C LEU A 771 11.30 -0.45 -24.28
N ASN A 772 11.05 -1.29 -23.28
CA ASN A 772 11.42 -2.70 -23.26
C ASN A 772 10.15 -3.58 -23.22
N GLU A 773 9.50 -3.74 -24.37
CA GLU A 773 8.30 -4.56 -24.53
C GLU A 773 8.62 -5.95 -25.12
N PRO A 774 7.69 -6.92 -25.05
CA PRO A 774 7.90 -8.25 -25.63
C PRO A 774 8.31 -8.18 -27.10
N ASP A 775 9.37 -8.90 -27.48
CA ASP A 775 9.86 -8.94 -28.87
C ASP A 775 9.07 -9.99 -29.67
N CYS A 776 8.51 -9.60 -30.82
CA CYS A 776 7.80 -10.54 -31.69
C CYS A 776 8.70 -11.69 -32.19
N LEU A 777 10.01 -11.47 -32.30
CA LEU A 777 10.97 -12.51 -32.73
C LEU A 777 11.18 -13.61 -31.68
N SER A 778 10.65 -13.46 -30.47
CA SER A 778 10.68 -14.52 -29.46
C SER A 778 9.95 -15.78 -29.94
N CYS A 779 8.86 -15.58 -30.69
CA CYS A 779 7.99 -16.60 -31.24
C CYS A 779 8.10 -16.67 -32.77
N HIS A 780 8.34 -15.54 -33.45
CA HIS A 780 8.51 -15.45 -34.90
C HIS A 780 9.99 -15.42 -35.31
N LYS A 781 10.76 -16.42 -34.90
CA LYS A 781 12.21 -16.46 -35.16
C LYS A 781 12.48 -16.42 -36.67
N GLY A 782 13.36 -15.50 -37.09
CA GLY A 782 13.64 -15.29 -38.51
C GLY A 782 12.43 -14.86 -39.33
N PHE A 783 11.43 -14.23 -38.69
CA PHE A 783 10.14 -13.88 -39.29
C PHE A 783 9.35 -15.09 -39.80
N ASP A 784 9.58 -16.26 -39.18
CA ASP A 784 8.88 -17.51 -39.49
C ASP A 784 8.06 -17.99 -38.29
N HIS A 785 6.75 -18.17 -38.49
CA HIS A 785 5.82 -18.68 -37.47
C HIS A 785 5.60 -20.20 -37.53
N THR A 786 6.12 -20.88 -38.55
CA THR A 786 5.90 -22.31 -38.85
C THR A 786 6.96 -23.23 -38.27
N GLN A 787 7.88 -22.71 -37.44
CA GLN A 787 8.98 -23.51 -36.90
C GLN A 787 8.49 -24.51 -35.83
N GLU A 788 9.00 -25.75 -35.89
CA GLU A 788 8.62 -26.89 -35.04
C GLU A 788 8.80 -26.69 -33.52
N SER A 789 9.40 -25.56 -33.09
CA SER A 789 9.67 -25.22 -31.68
C SER A 789 8.91 -23.97 -31.20
N PHE A 790 7.71 -23.73 -31.72
CA PHE A 790 6.85 -22.63 -31.28
C PHE A 790 6.58 -22.71 -29.77
N ASN A 791 7.14 -21.75 -29.03
CA ASN A 791 6.84 -21.53 -27.62
C ASN A 791 6.08 -20.21 -27.51
N PRO A 792 4.78 -20.23 -27.14
CA PRO A 792 3.96 -19.02 -27.05
C PRO A 792 4.37 -18.06 -25.92
N ASP A 793 5.33 -18.43 -25.09
CA ASP A 793 5.82 -17.61 -24.00
C ASP A 793 6.92 -16.63 -24.45
N SER A 794 6.57 -15.34 -24.47
CA SER A 794 7.48 -14.23 -24.74
C SER A 794 7.90 -13.47 -23.48
N PHE A 795 7.49 -13.90 -22.29
CA PHE A 795 7.96 -13.28 -21.06
C PHE A 795 9.48 -13.34 -21.00
N ASN A 796 10.08 -12.31 -20.41
CA ASN A 796 11.51 -12.17 -20.20
C ASN A 796 12.35 -11.93 -21.46
N LYS A 797 11.71 -11.79 -22.64
CA LYS A 797 12.35 -11.58 -23.94
C LYS A 797 11.96 -10.22 -24.50
N TRP A 798 12.72 -9.20 -24.10
CA TRP A 798 12.43 -7.81 -24.42
C TRP A 798 13.09 -7.38 -25.73
N ALA A 799 12.39 -6.54 -26.50
CA ALA A 799 13.00 -5.86 -27.63
C ALA A 799 14.20 -5.00 -27.13
N PRO A 800 15.30 -4.95 -27.89
CA PRO A 800 16.54 -4.28 -27.45
C PRO A 800 16.43 -2.75 -27.35
N GLY A 801 15.31 -2.16 -27.76
CA GLY A 801 15.03 -0.74 -27.62
C GLY A 801 13.84 -0.27 -28.45
N PHE A 802 13.60 1.04 -28.44
CA PHE A 802 12.43 1.67 -29.05
C PHE A 802 12.28 1.38 -30.55
N THR A 803 13.36 1.42 -31.33
CA THR A 803 13.33 1.15 -32.78
C THR A 803 13.09 -0.32 -33.12
N ALA A 804 13.36 -1.24 -32.18
CA ALA A 804 13.15 -2.66 -32.37
C ALA A 804 11.74 -3.12 -31.98
N LEU A 805 10.92 -2.24 -31.39
CA LEU A 805 9.52 -2.54 -31.08
C LEU A 805 8.74 -2.88 -32.34
N TYR A 806 7.83 -3.85 -32.26
CA TYR A 806 6.99 -4.27 -33.38
C TYR A 806 6.30 -3.10 -34.10
N ARG A 807 5.79 -2.12 -33.34
CA ARG A 807 5.15 -0.90 -33.88
C ARG A 807 6.06 0.04 -34.67
N ASN A 808 7.37 -0.03 -34.44
CA ASN A 808 8.36 0.88 -35.00
C ASN A 808 9.28 0.20 -36.04
N ARG A 809 9.16 -1.12 -36.18
CA ARG A 809 10.05 -1.91 -37.03
C ARG A 809 9.56 -1.92 -38.48
N THR A 810 10.50 -1.86 -39.42
CA THR A 810 10.27 -2.12 -40.85
C THR A 810 10.78 -3.50 -41.25
N ASP A 811 10.29 -3.99 -42.38
CA ASP A 811 10.92 -5.09 -43.08
C ASP A 811 12.17 -4.62 -43.86
N GLY A 812 12.80 -5.55 -44.60
CA GLY A 812 13.98 -5.27 -45.41
C GLY A 812 13.74 -4.36 -46.62
N MET A 813 12.49 -3.96 -46.89
CA MET A 813 12.08 -3.10 -48.00
C MET A 813 11.52 -1.75 -47.53
N GLY A 814 11.58 -1.45 -46.22
CA GLY A 814 11.12 -0.17 -45.65
C GLY A 814 9.63 -0.11 -45.33
N VAL A 815 8.87 -1.20 -45.52
CA VAL A 815 7.46 -1.25 -45.14
C VAL A 815 7.37 -1.53 -43.64
N MET A 816 6.58 -0.73 -42.92
CA MET A 816 6.37 -0.92 -41.49
C MET A 816 5.69 -2.27 -41.23
N CYS A 817 6.11 -3.03 -40.22
CA CYS A 817 5.49 -4.31 -39.90
C CYS A 817 3.98 -4.17 -39.64
N VAL A 818 3.57 -3.06 -39.02
CA VAL A 818 2.17 -2.72 -38.73
C VAL A 818 1.35 -2.38 -39.98
N THR A 819 1.98 -1.95 -41.09
CA THR A 819 1.31 -1.81 -42.39
C THR A 819 0.73 -3.14 -42.84
N CYS A 820 1.52 -4.21 -42.71
CA CYS A 820 1.14 -5.54 -43.18
C CYS A 820 0.36 -6.34 -42.14
N HIS A 821 0.59 -6.11 -40.84
CA HIS A 821 0.06 -6.95 -39.78
C HIS A 821 -0.97 -6.28 -38.87
N GLY A 822 -1.17 -4.96 -38.94
CA GLY A 822 -2.07 -4.21 -38.05
C GLY A 822 -1.38 -3.68 -36.78
N ALA A 823 -2.12 -2.99 -35.92
CA ALA A 823 -1.56 -2.39 -34.69
C ALA A 823 -1.23 -3.47 -33.63
N PRO A 824 -0.32 -3.20 -32.66
CA PRO A 824 -0.09 -4.10 -31.53
C PRO A 824 -1.41 -4.47 -30.84
N HIS A 825 -1.58 -5.72 -30.40
CA HIS A 825 -2.84 -6.23 -29.79
C HIS A 825 -4.08 -6.25 -30.69
N ALA A 826 -4.01 -5.69 -31.90
CA ALA A 826 -5.09 -5.65 -32.89
C ALA A 826 -4.59 -6.11 -34.27
N VAL A 827 -3.70 -7.11 -34.28
CA VAL A 827 -3.14 -7.65 -35.52
C VAL A 827 -4.23 -8.31 -36.36
N TYR A 828 -4.12 -8.17 -37.69
CA TYR A 828 -5.14 -8.60 -38.65
C TYR A 828 -5.49 -10.09 -38.54
N GLY A 829 -6.73 -10.40 -38.88
CA GLY A 829 -7.35 -11.71 -38.67
C GLY A 829 -8.00 -11.87 -37.31
N GLY A 830 -7.98 -10.82 -36.47
CA GLY A 830 -8.73 -10.75 -35.21
C GLY A 830 -10.22 -10.50 -35.40
N VAL A 831 -10.99 -10.54 -34.30
CA VAL A 831 -12.44 -10.24 -34.28
C VAL A 831 -12.71 -9.12 -33.29
N ASN A 832 -13.49 -8.12 -33.69
CA ASN A 832 -13.92 -7.03 -32.82
C ASN A 832 -15.39 -7.18 -32.43
N LYS A 833 -15.70 -6.99 -31.14
CA LYS A 833 -17.06 -7.10 -30.59
C LYS A 833 -18.07 -6.17 -31.26
N TYR A 834 -17.62 -5.01 -31.76
CA TYR A 834 -18.47 -4.03 -32.41
C TYR A 834 -18.66 -4.28 -33.91
N GLY A 835 -17.95 -5.23 -34.51
CA GLY A 835 -18.08 -5.59 -35.92
C GLY A 835 -16.93 -6.50 -36.33
N GLU A 836 -17.22 -7.64 -36.96
CA GLU A 836 -16.23 -8.72 -37.18
C GLU A 836 -14.99 -8.21 -37.91
N ASN A 837 -15.20 -7.34 -38.91
CA ASN A 837 -14.14 -6.81 -39.77
C ASN A 837 -13.66 -5.42 -39.36
N ARG A 838 -14.01 -4.93 -38.18
CA ARG A 838 -13.74 -3.54 -37.81
C ARG A 838 -12.25 -3.19 -37.74
N ASP A 839 -11.41 -4.09 -37.22
CA ASP A 839 -9.95 -3.93 -37.28
C ASP A 839 -9.34 -4.50 -38.58
N ASN A 840 -10.14 -5.22 -39.38
CA ASN A 840 -9.73 -5.82 -40.65
C ASN A 840 -10.15 -5.00 -41.88
N LEU A 841 -10.53 -3.73 -41.72
CA LEU A 841 -11.05 -2.89 -42.83
C LEU A 841 -10.09 -2.85 -44.03
N GLN A 842 -8.79 -2.72 -43.78
CA GLN A 842 -7.79 -2.64 -44.84
C GLN A 842 -7.51 -3.98 -45.53
N PRO A 843 -7.30 -5.10 -44.80
CA PRO A 843 -7.28 -6.42 -45.44
C PRO A 843 -8.54 -6.71 -46.27
N MET A 844 -9.72 -6.36 -45.75
CA MET A 844 -10.97 -6.56 -46.48
C MET A 844 -11.07 -5.66 -47.72
N GLN A 845 -10.58 -4.42 -47.65
CA GLN A 845 -10.49 -3.52 -48.80
C GLN A 845 -9.56 -4.06 -49.89
N TYR A 846 -8.34 -4.48 -49.51
CA TYR A 846 -7.28 -4.74 -50.48
C TYR A 846 -7.22 -6.16 -51.02
N GLN A 847 -7.62 -7.16 -50.22
CA GLN A 847 -7.53 -8.58 -50.57
C GLN A 847 -8.80 -9.38 -50.29
N GLY A 848 -9.82 -8.80 -49.64
CA GLY A 848 -11.06 -9.50 -49.29
C GLY A 848 -10.88 -10.61 -48.23
N ILE A 849 -9.72 -10.68 -47.59
CA ILE A 849 -9.36 -11.71 -46.60
C ILE A 849 -8.92 -11.01 -45.31
N SER A 850 -9.56 -11.35 -44.19
CA SER A 850 -9.21 -10.87 -42.84
C SER A 850 -7.91 -11.53 -42.36
N GLY A 851 -6.76 -10.98 -42.76
CA GLY A 851 -5.44 -11.46 -42.38
C GLY A 851 -4.35 -10.49 -42.79
N PRO A 852 -3.07 -10.81 -42.53
CA PRO A 852 -1.95 -9.98 -42.96
C PRO A 852 -2.00 -9.66 -44.46
N ILE A 853 -1.56 -8.46 -44.83
CA ILE A 853 -1.49 -8.02 -46.23
C ILE A 853 -0.52 -8.92 -46.99
N GLY A 854 -0.97 -9.46 -48.13
CA GLY A 854 -0.21 -10.41 -48.93
C GLY A 854 -0.38 -11.87 -48.50
N LYS A 855 -1.33 -12.17 -47.61
CA LYS A 855 -1.76 -13.56 -47.31
C LYS A 855 -2.20 -14.27 -48.60
N GLU A 856 -1.99 -15.58 -48.67
CA GLU A 856 -2.33 -16.42 -49.83
C GLU A 856 -1.66 -15.94 -51.13
N ASN A 857 -0.41 -15.49 -51.06
CA ASN A 857 0.37 -14.97 -52.20
C ASN A 857 -0.25 -13.74 -52.89
N ASN A 858 -1.12 -12.98 -52.21
CA ASN A 858 -1.75 -11.80 -52.81
C ASN A 858 -0.80 -10.57 -52.85
N CYS A 859 0.38 -10.73 -53.46
CA CYS A 859 1.34 -9.65 -53.64
C CYS A 859 0.84 -8.56 -54.62
N ARG A 860 -0.20 -8.87 -55.42
CA ARG A 860 -0.79 -7.95 -56.41
C ARG A 860 -1.41 -6.70 -55.78
N ILE A 861 -1.59 -6.66 -54.46
CA ILE A 861 -2.00 -5.45 -53.72
C ILE A 861 -1.05 -4.29 -54.00
N CYS A 862 0.26 -4.53 -53.93
CA CYS A 862 1.28 -3.52 -54.17
C CYS A 862 1.98 -3.73 -55.53
N HIS A 863 2.23 -4.99 -55.90
CA HIS A 863 2.93 -5.32 -57.15
C HIS A 863 1.97 -5.36 -58.34
N THR A 864 2.39 -4.87 -59.51
CA THR A 864 1.59 -5.01 -60.75
C THR A 864 1.82 -6.35 -61.45
N VAL A 865 2.70 -7.20 -60.93
CA VAL A 865 3.05 -8.53 -61.46
C VAL A 865 3.01 -9.57 -60.35
N ASP A 866 2.83 -10.83 -60.74
CA ASP A 866 2.88 -11.96 -59.81
C ASP A 866 4.31 -12.21 -59.33
N MET A 867 4.48 -12.25 -58.00
CA MET A 867 5.77 -12.42 -57.38
C MET A 867 6.06 -13.89 -57.10
N LYS A 868 7.19 -14.41 -57.62
CA LYS A 868 7.66 -15.78 -57.35
C LYS A 868 8.62 -15.89 -56.16
N VAL A 869 9.17 -14.75 -55.73
CA VAL A 869 10.08 -14.61 -54.59
C VAL A 869 9.65 -13.38 -53.79
N SER A 870 9.68 -13.47 -52.46
CA SER A 870 9.37 -12.34 -51.58
C SER A 870 10.66 -11.70 -51.09
N GLY A 871 10.80 -10.40 -51.35
CA GLY A 871 11.87 -9.57 -50.80
C GLY A 871 11.63 -9.12 -49.34
N HIS A 872 10.44 -9.38 -48.79
CA HIS A 872 10.05 -8.95 -47.45
C HIS A 872 10.44 -10.01 -46.41
N HIS A 873 9.80 -11.19 -46.43
CA HIS A 873 10.23 -12.38 -45.70
C HIS A 873 9.60 -13.65 -46.29
N LYS A 874 10.31 -14.78 -46.15
CA LYS A 874 10.01 -16.07 -46.82
C LYS A 874 8.61 -16.61 -46.54
N ASN A 875 8.02 -16.28 -45.38
CA ASN A 875 6.69 -16.76 -44.99
C ASN A 875 5.52 -16.13 -45.74
N MET A 876 5.73 -15.04 -46.50
CA MET A 876 4.66 -14.50 -47.34
C MET A 876 4.32 -15.41 -48.52
N LEU A 877 5.22 -16.34 -48.87
CA LEU A 877 5.03 -17.26 -49.99
C LEU A 877 4.57 -18.66 -49.57
N LYS A 878 4.48 -18.92 -48.27
CA LYS A 878 4.01 -20.19 -47.72
C LYS A 878 2.52 -20.03 -47.41
N ASN A 879 1.69 -20.90 -47.99
CA ASN A 879 0.24 -20.95 -47.73
C ASN A 879 -0.05 -21.25 -46.26
#